data_AF-A0A8C9ZJU4-F1
#
_entry.id   AF-A0A8C9ZJU4-F1
#
_cell.length_a   1.000
_cell.length_b   1.000
_cell.length_c   1.000
_cell.angle_alpha   90.00
_cell.angle_beta   90.00
_cell.angle_gamma   90.00
#
_symmetry.space_group_name_H-M   'P 1'
#
loop_
_entity.id
_entity.type
_entity.pdbx_description
1 polymer ?
#
loop_
_entity_poly.entity_id
_entity_poly.type
_entity_poly.pdbx_seq_one_letter_code
_entity_poly.pdbx_strand_id
1 'polypeptide(L)'
;QRPGFLPHGLPPTSLSLETEVEKQFLRDAAWLPIHDTDFAFQKVTQRKVNVDSLINCTPSSLHSGVSVVRDPTTGMLLDFTEVLLENTSLSAKNSLSLQRQPGPPSESLRGSNTNYPFLPGGMEELTLDQIQKKSELEEDIDFENDLLRIPPGLKVGMDFTDKDAKIAKAEVNLMSLLSTLNDITYLQPEAEEKEEGKGSKEAPKLPRTNSLEDLGIKDVVSSSTPSEKGKDDKSKPKGNSEENKKWAVPVNITSPCDDFYKRIPNPAFKWPFELDVFQKQAVLRLEAHDSVFVAAHTSAGKTVVAEYAIALSQKHMTRTIYTSPIKALSNQKFRDFKNTFGDVGLLTGDVQLSPESSCLIMTTEILRSMLYNGSEVIRDLEWVIFDEVHYINDAERGVVWEEVLIMLPDHVSIILLSATVPNALEFSDWIGRIKKKHIYVISTMKRPVPLEHYLYTGNSTKTQKEMFLLMDATGNFLTKGYYAAVDAKKERTSKHAQSFGTKSTSHNTSASQDRSVWLTLLHFLSQRQQTPVVAFTFSRTRCDDNARSLDSMDMTTSIEKAEIHSFFQKSLSRLRGGDRQLPQILVMRDLLKRGIAVHHSGILPILKEVIEMLFSRGLVKVLFATETFAMGVNMPARTVVFDSIRKHDGTGFRNLLPGEYIQMAGRAGRRGLDATGTVIILCKAGVQEMSDLRVMMLGKPTTLQSQFRLTYTMILNLLRVEALRVTDMMRRSFSESHRDTQAHEKRISELKKMVSSLPPLDTEGQLSDMLPYYHTVTELRTTTEALQRAILESVNGLKALSVGRVVLVNNKQHLNALGVILQVSSDSVNRTFTALIICEKGNEEREGEGKENNNTFPHFYNTALFIPEGPCSHTVQKLKLQDISAITVKTLKVIPDRIIDNYNKRQQPRFRLDPPGQAISTATQELLRLAEANSSGIATLDPVNDLQLKSVDVVEDSMRVRVLQDILREFNCIHSPTFFALVKERMSVQEELDRLLFLVSDQSLSLLPEYHQRIKVLQSLQYVDSSGAVQLKGRVACQISSHELLLTELLFENVLSPLAPEDSAALLSCLVFTQNTQGIDRVLSVAKRIGELQRDCGIPQTAEEFVGQFKFGLTEVVYCWARGMPFAEIAQLTDVQEGTVVRCIQRLDEVLKEVRQAARIVGDSVLGSKMEKASLAIRRDIVFTASLYTH
;
A
#
# COMPACT_ATOMS: atom_id res chain seq x y z
N GLN A 1 44.09 60.74 0.04
CA GLN A 1 43.75 61.84 -0.89
C GLN A 1 43.37 63.05 -0.04
N ARG A 2 43.88 64.25 -0.36
CA ARG A 2 43.57 65.50 0.35
C ARG A 2 42.05 65.80 0.28
N PRO A 3 41.44 66.41 1.31
CA PRO A 3 40.08 66.93 1.20
C PRO A 3 40.11 68.15 0.26
N GLY A 4 39.36 68.07 -0.83
CA GLY A 4 39.23 69.15 -1.81
C GLY A 4 38.44 70.31 -1.22
N PHE A 5 39.06 71.48 -1.19
CA PHE A 5 38.38 72.78 -1.06
C PHE A 5 37.49 72.98 -2.30
N LEU A 6 36.19 73.17 -2.11
CA LEU A 6 35.34 73.79 -3.13
C LEU A 6 35.56 75.31 -3.09
N PRO A 7 35.87 75.95 -4.23
CA PRO A 7 36.01 77.39 -4.37
C PRO A 7 34.62 78.01 -4.51
N HIS A 8 34.44 79.22 -3.99
CA HIS A 8 33.20 80.02 -3.91
C HIS A 8 32.37 79.78 -2.63
N GLY A 9 32.27 80.84 -1.81
CA GLY A 9 31.60 80.87 -0.51
C GLY A 9 30.08 80.64 -0.56
N LEU A 10 29.45 80.81 0.60
CA LEU A 10 28.01 80.58 0.85
C LEU A 10 27.13 81.04 -0.33
N PRO A 11 26.29 80.17 -0.92
CA PRO A 11 25.38 80.57 -1.98
C PRO A 11 24.32 81.57 -1.46
N PRO A 12 23.93 82.57 -2.28
CA PRO A 12 23.10 83.72 -1.91
C PRO A 12 21.61 83.39 -1.87
N THR A 13 21.23 82.40 -1.05
CA THR A 13 19.83 81.98 -0.84
C THR A 13 19.58 81.47 0.58
N SER A 14 20.21 82.05 1.61
CA SER A 14 19.61 81.98 2.96
C SER A 14 18.48 83.00 2.98
N LEU A 15 17.26 82.52 2.70
CA LEU A 15 16.03 83.28 2.87
C LEU A 15 16.02 83.91 4.27
N SER A 16 15.51 85.14 4.43
CA SER A 16 15.33 85.67 5.79
C SER A 16 14.42 84.71 6.56
N LEU A 17 14.59 84.60 7.87
CA LEU A 17 13.79 83.67 8.69
C LEU A 17 12.28 83.93 8.51
N GLU A 18 11.88 85.18 8.29
CA GLU A 18 10.52 85.54 7.89
C GLU A 18 10.10 84.92 6.55
N THR A 19 10.96 84.98 5.52
CA THR A 19 10.65 84.41 4.20
C THR A 19 10.64 82.89 4.24
N GLU A 20 11.47 82.25 5.06
CA GLU A 20 11.49 80.81 5.23
C GLU A 20 10.26 80.32 6.01
N VAL A 21 9.86 81.05 7.06
CA VAL A 21 8.61 80.78 7.80
C VAL A 21 7.38 80.99 6.92
N GLU A 22 7.33 82.09 6.15
CA GLU A 22 6.22 82.33 5.23
C GLU A 22 6.15 81.26 4.13
N LYS A 23 7.31 80.82 3.62
CA LYS A 23 7.36 79.79 2.60
C LYS A 23 7.02 78.40 3.14
N GLN A 24 7.50 78.02 4.33
CA GLN A 24 7.23 76.69 4.91
C GLN A 24 5.86 76.56 5.57
N PHE A 25 5.37 77.60 6.26
CA PHE A 25 4.15 77.48 7.08
C PHE A 25 2.94 78.22 6.51
N LEU A 26 3.13 79.26 5.69
CA LEU A 26 2.02 80.07 5.17
C LEU A 26 1.74 79.84 3.67
N ARG A 27 2.71 79.36 2.88
CA ARG A 27 2.58 79.16 1.42
C ARG A 27 2.79 77.72 0.92
N ASP A 28 3.41 76.84 1.71
CA ASP A 28 3.59 75.44 1.31
C ASP A 28 2.27 74.69 1.48
N ALA A 29 1.72 74.17 0.38
CA ALA A 29 0.50 73.39 0.40
C ALA A 29 0.63 72.10 1.21
N ALA A 30 1.86 71.64 1.48
CA ALA A 30 2.14 70.49 2.35
C ALA A 30 1.84 70.75 3.84
N TRP A 31 1.75 72.02 4.27
CA TRP A 31 1.40 72.44 5.63
C TRP A 31 -0.06 72.90 5.79
N LEU A 32 -0.82 72.99 4.68
CA LEU A 32 -2.27 73.12 4.77
C LEU A 32 -2.86 71.82 5.36
N PRO A 33 -3.86 71.90 6.25
CA PRO A 33 -4.54 70.74 6.85
C PRO A 33 -5.44 70.01 5.83
N ILE A 34 -5.01 69.84 4.59
CA ILE A 34 -5.67 68.97 3.59
C ILE A 34 -5.53 67.50 4.04
N HIS A 35 -4.59 67.21 4.94
CA HIS A 35 -4.39 65.93 5.60
C HIS A 35 -4.97 65.85 7.01
N ASP A 36 -5.53 66.94 7.53
CA ASP A 36 -6.28 66.91 8.78
C ASP A 36 -7.69 66.46 8.40
N THR A 37 -7.93 65.16 8.51
CA THR A 37 -9.17 64.49 8.13
C THR A 37 -10.29 64.78 9.13
N ASP A 38 -10.53 66.05 9.44
CA ASP A 38 -11.71 66.47 10.14
C ASP A 38 -12.93 66.22 9.25
N PHE A 39 -13.98 65.72 9.89
CA PHE A 39 -15.23 65.10 9.40
C PHE A 39 -15.94 65.73 8.17
N ALA A 40 -15.51 66.87 7.66
CA ALA A 40 -16.14 67.60 6.56
C ALA A 40 -15.86 67.01 5.15
N PHE A 41 -14.72 66.32 4.93
CA PHE A 41 -14.33 65.82 3.60
C PHE A 41 -14.61 64.32 3.35
N GLN A 42 -14.82 63.51 4.39
CA GLN A 42 -15.27 62.13 4.23
C GLN A 42 -16.80 62.06 4.13
N LYS A 43 -17.38 62.54 3.02
CA LYS A 43 -18.68 62.00 2.60
C LYS A 43 -18.44 60.60 2.05
N VAL A 44 -18.44 59.59 2.93
CA VAL A 44 -18.56 58.19 2.53
C VAL A 44 -19.89 58.08 1.79
N THR A 45 -19.84 58.15 0.47
CA THR A 45 -21.00 57.87 -0.38
C THR A 45 -21.29 56.38 -0.21
N GLN A 46 -22.38 56.05 0.50
CA GLN A 46 -22.89 54.68 0.53
C GLN A 46 -23.16 54.26 -0.92
N ARG A 47 -22.30 53.41 -1.48
CA ARG A 47 -22.55 52.80 -2.78
C ARG A 47 -23.88 52.04 -2.68
N LYS A 48 -24.78 52.23 -3.64
CA LYS A 48 -25.96 51.37 -3.75
C LYS A 48 -25.47 49.93 -3.89
N VAL A 49 -25.79 49.09 -2.91
CA VAL A 49 -25.43 47.67 -2.92
C VAL A 49 -26.23 47.04 -4.05
N ASN A 50 -25.55 46.66 -5.13
CA ASN A 50 -26.13 45.88 -6.22
C ASN A 50 -25.65 44.45 -6.05
N VAL A 51 -26.39 43.64 -5.26
CA VAL A 51 -26.05 42.23 -5.03
C VAL A 51 -26.10 41.43 -6.34
N ASP A 52 -27.00 41.79 -7.26
CA ASP A 52 -27.16 41.11 -8.54
C ASP A 52 -25.89 41.21 -9.39
N SER A 53 -25.07 42.25 -9.20
CA SER A 53 -23.78 42.37 -9.89
C SER A 53 -22.76 41.27 -9.53
N LEU A 54 -22.97 40.53 -8.43
CA LEU A 54 -22.15 39.38 -8.04
C LEU A 54 -22.65 38.06 -8.63
N ILE A 55 -23.88 38.03 -9.16
CA ILE A 55 -24.47 36.83 -9.76
C ILE A 55 -23.92 36.68 -11.18
N ASN A 56 -23.16 35.62 -11.42
CA ASN A 56 -22.65 35.28 -12.74
C ASN A 56 -23.42 34.07 -13.28
N CYS A 57 -24.23 34.27 -14.31
CA CYS A 57 -24.86 33.17 -15.05
C CYS A 57 -23.91 32.73 -16.16
N THR A 58 -23.30 31.55 -16.01
CA THR A 58 -22.48 30.98 -17.09
C THR A 58 -23.39 30.61 -18.27
N PRO A 59 -23.08 31.03 -19.51
CA PRO A 59 -23.85 30.64 -20.67
C PRO A 59 -23.83 29.11 -20.83
N SER A 60 -24.92 28.54 -21.36
CA SER A 60 -24.97 27.11 -21.63
C SER A 60 -23.89 26.71 -22.64
N SER A 61 -23.29 25.53 -22.43
CA SER A 61 -22.36 24.95 -23.40
C SER A 61 -23.09 24.64 -24.70
N LEU A 62 -22.41 24.82 -25.84
CA LEU A 62 -22.93 24.39 -27.14
C LEU A 62 -23.04 22.86 -27.15
N HIS A 63 -24.25 22.33 -27.34
CA HIS A 63 -24.53 20.90 -27.38
C HIS A 63 -24.33 20.29 -28.79
N SER A 64 -23.93 21.08 -29.78
CA SER A 64 -23.61 20.58 -31.11
C SER A 64 -22.11 20.67 -31.41
N GLY A 65 -21.61 19.66 -32.11
CA GLY A 65 -20.24 19.56 -32.60
C GLY A 65 -20.23 19.18 -34.07
N VAL A 66 -19.08 19.30 -34.72
CA VAL A 66 -18.92 18.95 -36.14
C VAL A 66 -18.21 17.60 -36.25
N SER A 67 -18.88 16.61 -36.83
CA SER A 67 -18.28 15.33 -37.22
C SER A 67 -17.86 15.37 -38.68
N VAL A 68 -16.80 14.66 -39.00
CA VAL A 68 -16.16 14.67 -40.31
C VAL A 68 -16.48 13.38 -41.04
N VAL A 69 -17.08 13.48 -42.22
CA VAL A 69 -17.32 12.34 -43.10
C VAL A 69 -16.09 12.14 -43.98
N ARG A 70 -15.46 10.96 -43.87
CA ARG A 70 -14.30 10.57 -44.68
C ARG A 70 -14.67 9.46 -45.65
N ASP A 71 -14.03 9.46 -46.81
CA ASP A 71 -14.08 8.32 -47.72
C ASP A 71 -13.44 7.09 -47.04
N PRO A 72 -14.16 5.96 -46.90
CA PRO A 72 -13.65 4.78 -46.22
C PRO A 72 -12.44 4.14 -46.91
N THR A 73 -12.22 4.42 -48.20
CA THR A 73 -11.14 3.81 -48.99
C THR A 73 -9.90 4.72 -49.11
N THR A 74 -10.10 6.02 -49.29
CA THR A 74 -9.00 6.98 -49.49
C THR A 74 -8.66 7.79 -48.23
N GLY A 75 -9.56 7.84 -47.24
CA GLY A 75 -9.42 8.67 -46.05
C GLY A 75 -9.59 10.17 -46.31
N MET A 76 -9.91 10.58 -47.55
CA MET A 76 -10.11 11.98 -47.90
C MET A 76 -11.36 12.55 -47.20
N LEU A 77 -11.25 13.83 -46.80
CA LEU A 77 -12.35 14.61 -46.24
C LEU A 77 -13.43 14.82 -47.31
N LEU A 78 -14.64 14.30 -47.08
CA LEU A 78 -15.77 14.45 -48.00
C LEU A 78 -16.69 15.58 -47.57
N ASP A 79 -17.13 15.59 -46.30
CA ASP A 79 -18.13 16.53 -45.80
C ASP A 79 -18.07 16.69 -44.27
N PHE A 80 -18.84 17.63 -43.73
CA PHE A 80 -19.00 17.91 -42.32
C PHE A 80 -20.48 17.80 -41.92
N THR A 81 -20.78 17.01 -40.88
CA THR A 81 -22.13 16.84 -40.35
C THR A 81 -22.18 17.32 -38.91
N GLU A 82 -23.17 18.12 -38.57
CA GLU A 82 -23.41 18.52 -37.18
C GLU A 82 -23.98 17.34 -36.38
N VAL A 83 -23.38 17.05 -35.23
CA VAL A 83 -23.72 15.94 -34.34
C VAL A 83 -23.90 16.48 -32.93
N LEU A 84 -24.89 15.97 -32.21
CA LEU A 84 -25.16 16.37 -30.84
C LEU A 84 -24.13 15.72 -29.90
N LEU A 85 -23.58 16.50 -28.97
CA LEU A 85 -22.59 16.08 -27.99
C LEU A 85 -23.25 15.98 -26.61
N GLU A 86 -23.27 14.78 -26.03
CA GLU A 86 -23.96 14.49 -24.77
C GLU A 86 -23.21 14.99 -23.52
N ASN A 87 -21.93 15.39 -23.65
CA ASN A 87 -20.99 15.58 -22.53
C ASN A 87 -20.34 16.98 -22.44
N THR A 88 -21.04 18.02 -22.89
CA THR A 88 -20.44 19.37 -23.07
C THR A 88 -20.27 20.18 -21.78
N SER A 89 -20.94 19.79 -20.70
CA SER A 89 -20.83 20.42 -19.37
C SER A 89 -19.74 19.80 -18.48
N LEU A 90 -19.02 18.79 -18.98
CA LEU A 90 -17.98 18.09 -18.24
C LEU A 90 -16.69 18.94 -18.16
N SER A 91 -16.23 19.16 -16.94
CA SER A 91 -15.03 19.91 -16.61
C SER A 91 -14.14 19.10 -15.67
N ALA A 92 -12.91 19.57 -15.45
CA ALA A 92 -12.01 18.95 -14.48
C ALA A 92 -12.54 18.92 -13.04
N LYS A 93 -13.58 19.70 -12.69
CA LYS A 93 -14.11 19.82 -11.31
C LYS A 93 -15.34 18.97 -11.02
N ASN A 94 -15.98 18.41 -12.05
CA ASN A 94 -17.24 17.67 -11.90
C ASN A 94 -17.25 16.30 -12.61
N SER A 95 -16.23 15.95 -13.38
CA SER A 95 -16.21 14.71 -14.16
C SER A 95 -14.91 13.92 -14.00
N LEU A 96 -15.03 12.59 -13.97
CA LEU A 96 -13.91 11.64 -14.05
C LEU A 96 -13.55 11.26 -15.50
N SER A 97 -14.37 11.66 -16.47
CA SER A 97 -14.22 11.25 -17.87
C SER A 97 -12.97 11.84 -18.52
N LEU A 98 -12.32 11.05 -19.38
CA LEU A 98 -11.22 11.51 -20.23
C LEU A 98 -11.68 12.55 -21.26
N GLN A 99 -12.96 12.58 -21.59
CA GLN A 99 -13.55 13.51 -22.57
C GLN A 99 -13.84 14.90 -22.00
N ARG A 100 -13.72 15.10 -20.67
CA ARG A 100 -13.97 16.39 -20.01
C ARG A 100 -13.07 17.50 -20.57
N GLN A 101 -13.49 18.76 -20.54
CA GLN A 101 -12.63 19.87 -20.96
C GLN A 101 -11.36 19.97 -20.09
N PRO A 102 -10.18 20.23 -20.67
CA PRO A 102 -8.95 20.37 -19.91
C PRO A 102 -9.00 21.60 -18.99
N GLY A 103 -8.37 21.48 -17.82
CA GLY A 103 -8.21 22.58 -16.89
C GLY A 103 -7.31 23.71 -17.42
N PRO A 104 -7.17 24.81 -16.67
CA PRO A 104 -6.32 25.93 -17.06
C PRO A 104 -4.85 25.47 -17.26
N PRO A 105 -4.12 26.00 -18.27
CA PRO A 105 -2.75 25.57 -18.57
C PRO A 105 -1.78 25.65 -17.40
N SER A 106 -1.99 26.59 -16.46
CA SER A 106 -1.19 26.75 -15.24
C SER A 106 -1.23 25.53 -14.30
N GLU A 107 -2.27 24.71 -14.39
CA GLU A 107 -2.49 23.54 -13.53
C GLU A 107 -2.28 22.20 -14.26
N SER A 108 -1.89 22.24 -15.54
CA SER A 108 -1.78 21.06 -16.42
C SER A 108 -0.80 19.99 -15.89
N LEU A 109 0.37 20.40 -15.38
CA LEU A 109 1.45 19.48 -15.02
C LEU A 109 1.16 18.68 -13.75
N ARG A 110 0.98 19.34 -12.60
CA ARG A 110 0.75 18.63 -11.31
C ARG A 110 -0.73 18.39 -11.01
N GLY A 111 -1.63 19.01 -11.76
CA GLY A 111 -3.04 19.07 -11.41
C GLY A 111 -3.31 19.99 -10.23
N SER A 112 -4.55 19.98 -9.77
CA SER A 112 -5.05 20.74 -8.63
C SER A 112 -5.89 19.84 -7.74
N ASN A 113 -5.81 19.98 -6.42
CA ASN A 113 -6.67 19.21 -5.51
C ASN A 113 -8.16 19.61 -5.64
N THR A 114 -8.49 20.63 -6.43
CA THR A 114 -9.88 20.93 -6.80
C THR A 114 -10.37 20.08 -7.97
N ASN A 115 -9.45 19.56 -8.79
CA ASN A 115 -9.79 18.71 -9.91
C ASN A 115 -10.14 17.31 -9.42
N TYR A 116 -11.05 16.67 -10.11
CA TYR A 116 -11.37 15.27 -9.94
C TYR A 116 -10.27 14.44 -10.65
N PRO A 117 -9.90 13.26 -10.12
CA PRO A 117 -9.00 12.35 -10.82
C PRO A 117 -9.65 11.85 -12.12
N PHE A 118 -8.86 11.25 -13.02
CA PHE A 118 -9.45 10.49 -14.13
C PHE A 118 -9.95 9.13 -13.62
N LEU A 119 -10.98 8.58 -14.27
CA LEU A 119 -11.56 7.29 -13.88
C LEU A 119 -10.48 6.18 -13.93
N PRO A 120 -10.23 5.47 -12.81
CA PRO A 120 -9.26 4.38 -12.81
C PRO A 120 -9.69 3.20 -13.68
N GLY A 121 -8.73 2.61 -14.40
CA GLY A 121 -8.96 1.46 -15.25
C GLY A 121 -9.52 0.25 -14.49
N GLY A 122 -10.51 -0.41 -15.09
CA GLY A 122 -11.23 -1.54 -14.53
C GLY A 122 -12.30 -1.19 -13.48
N MET A 123 -12.49 0.10 -13.14
CA MET A 123 -13.69 0.57 -12.45
C MET A 123 -14.78 0.89 -13.48
N GLU A 124 -16.01 0.57 -13.16
CA GLU A 124 -17.15 0.87 -14.03
C GLU A 124 -17.67 2.26 -13.70
N GLU A 125 -17.88 3.06 -14.74
CA GLU A 125 -18.56 4.34 -14.61
C GLU A 125 -20.00 4.06 -14.15
N LEU A 126 -20.51 4.84 -13.19
CA LEU A 126 -21.88 4.67 -12.72
C LEU A 126 -22.82 4.85 -13.92
N THR A 127 -23.58 3.81 -14.25
CA THR A 127 -24.51 3.83 -15.39
C THR A 127 -25.58 4.90 -15.17
N LEU A 128 -26.08 5.50 -16.26
CA LEU A 128 -27.19 6.47 -16.21
C LEU A 128 -28.38 5.95 -15.40
N ASP A 129 -28.71 4.66 -15.46
CA ASP A 129 -29.76 4.01 -14.66
C ASP A 129 -29.51 4.06 -13.14
N GLN A 130 -28.24 4.00 -12.71
CA GLN A 130 -27.85 4.07 -11.29
C GLN A 130 -27.88 5.51 -10.80
N ILE A 131 -27.51 6.46 -11.66
CA ILE A 131 -27.63 7.89 -11.41
C ILE A 131 -29.11 8.29 -11.37
N GLN A 132 -29.93 7.78 -12.30
CA GLN A 132 -31.38 7.96 -12.33
C GLN A 132 -32.04 7.42 -11.08
N LYS A 133 -31.73 6.19 -10.63
CA LYS A 133 -32.29 5.67 -9.35
C LYS A 133 -31.94 6.53 -8.14
N LYS A 134 -30.76 7.16 -8.15
CA LYS A 134 -30.33 8.09 -7.09
C LYS A 134 -31.05 9.44 -7.21
N SER A 135 -31.29 9.90 -8.44
CA SER A 135 -32.08 11.09 -8.78
C SER A 135 -33.57 10.92 -8.51
N GLU A 136 -34.14 9.73 -8.74
CA GLU A 136 -35.53 9.37 -8.45
C GLU A 136 -35.80 9.36 -6.93
N LEU A 137 -34.77 9.10 -6.12
CA LEU A 137 -34.84 9.27 -4.66
C LEU A 137 -34.77 10.75 -4.22
N GLU A 138 -34.29 11.64 -5.10
CA GLU A 138 -34.16 13.09 -4.87
C GLU A 138 -35.30 13.90 -5.51
N GLU A 139 -35.97 13.38 -6.55
CA GLU A 139 -37.01 14.06 -7.32
C GLU A 139 -38.41 13.49 -7.07
N ASP A 140 -38.94 13.76 -5.88
CA ASP A 140 -40.39 13.91 -5.62
C ASP A 140 -40.63 15.31 -5.03
N ILE A 141 -40.16 16.36 -5.70
CA ILE A 141 -40.34 17.75 -5.24
C ILE A 141 -41.69 18.27 -5.74
N ASP A 142 -42.69 18.28 -4.85
CA ASP A 142 -43.96 18.97 -5.08
C ASP A 142 -43.73 20.49 -4.96
N PHE A 143 -43.70 21.23 -6.07
CA PHE A 143 -43.42 22.68 -6.08
C PHE A 143 -44.46 23.53 -5.33
N GLU A 144 -45.62 22.97 -4.95
CA GLU A 144 -46.61 23.65 -4.10
C GLU A 144 -46.37 23.44 -2.60
N ASN A 145 -45.79 22.30 -2.17
CA ASN A 145 -45.65 21.92 -0.75
C ASN A 145 -44.17 21.76 -0.28
N ASP A 146 -43.24 21.44 -1.17
CA ASP A 146 -41.84 21.06 -0.90
C ASP A 146 -40.83 22.06 -1.50
N LEU A 147 -41.05 23.36 -1.31
CA LEU A 147 -39.97 24.32 -1.57
C LEU A 147 -38.78 24.00 -0.67
N LEU A 148 -37.60 23.78 -1.27
CA LEU A 148 -36.33 23.55 -0.56
C LEU A 148 -35.94 24.78 0.27
N ARG A 149 -36.49 24.89 1.49
CA ARG A 149 -36.20 26.00 2.41
C ARG A 149 -34.80 25.89 3.00
N ILE A 150 -34.31 24.66 3.17
CA ILE A 150 -33.02 24.34 3.75
C ILE A 150 -32.13 23.76 2.65
N PRO A 151 -30.96 24.35 2.37
CA PRO A 151 -30.03 23.80 1.40
C PRO A 151 -29.51 22.43 1.86
N PRO A 152 -29.27 21.47 0.93
CA PRO A 152 -28.77 20.14 1.27
C PRO A 152 -27.51 20.18 2.14
N GLY A 153 -27.47 19.32 3.16
CA GLY A 153 -26.34 19.20 4.09
C GLY A 153 -26.28 20.27 5.20
N LEU A 154 -27.17 21.26 5.20
CA LEU A 154 -27.27 22.27 6.26
C LEU A 154 -28.52 22.06 7.13
N LYS A 155 -28.50 22.57 8.36
CA LYS A 155 -29.62 22.46 9.32
C LYS A 155 -30.53 23.68 9.34
N VAL A 156 -30.07 24.81 8.80
CA VAL A 156 -30.76 26.11 8.83
C VAL A 156 -30.91 26.61 7.40
N GLY A 157 -32.12 27.05 7.07
CA GLY A 157 -32.51 27.53 5.75
C GLY A 157 -32.77 29.03 5.70
N MET A 158 -33.30 29.51 4.59
CA MET A 158 -33.83 30.87 4.51
C MET A 158 -35.18 30.96 5.22
N ASP A 159 -35.33 31.97 6.07
CA ASP A 159 -36.63 32.37 6.60
C ASP A 159 -37.25 33.41 5.67
N PHE A 160 -38.30 33.02 4.96
CA PHE A 160 -39.03 33.88 4.03
C PHE A 160 -40.14 34.69 4.72
N THR A 161 -40.18 34.74 6.06
CA THR A 161 -41.11 35.59 6.80
C THR A 161 -40.55 37.01 6.94
N ASP A 162 -41.08 37.93 6.13
CA ASP A 162 -40.65 39.34 6.10
C ASP A 162 -40.85 40.05 7.46
N LYS A 163 -39.79 40.68 7.99
CA LYS A 163 -39.90 41.70 9.05
C LYS A 163 -39.73 43.15 8.56
N ASP A 164 -39.40 43.37 7.28
CA ASP A 164 -39.24 44.73 6.73
C ASP A 164 -39.99 44.90 5.40
N ALA A 165 -41.33 44.91 5.50
CA ALA A 165 -42.20 45.34 4.42
C ALA A 165 -42.08 46.87 4.21
N LYS A 166 -41.09 47.30 3.42
CA LYS A 166 -41.12 48.62 2.76
C LYS A 166 -40.73 48.51 1.28
N ILE A 167 -41.78 48.36 0.47
CA ILE A 167 -41.91 48.82 -0.92
C ILE A 167 -41.10 48.04 -1.97
N ALA A 168 -41.71 46.98 -2.51
CA ALA A 168 -42.04 46.93 -3.92
C ALA A 168 -43.31 46.05 -4.08
N LYS A 169 -44.30 46.57 -4.82
CA LYS A 169 -45.53 45.82 -5.13
C LYS A 169 -45.17 44.51 -5.82
N ALA A 170 -45.80 43.43 -5.35
CA ALA A 170 -45.76 42.12 -5.97
C ALA A 170 -46.51 42.16 -7.31
N GLU A 171 -45.80 42.50 -8.39
CA GLU A 171 -46.16 42.15 -9.76
C GLU A 171 -44.90 41.68 -10.49
N VAL A 172 -44.34 40.55 -10.07
CA VAL A 172 -43.51 39.74 -10.97
C VAL A 172 -44.45 38.70 -11.58
N ASN A 173 -45.22 39.14 -12.57
CA ASN A 173 -45.99 38.23 -13.41
C ASN A 173 -44.97 37.51 -14.32
N LEU A 174 -45.02 36.18 -14.41
CA LEU A 174 -44.07 35.37 -15.20
C LEU A 174 -44.01 35.80 -16.68
N MET A 175 -45.08 36.45 -17.15
CA MET A 175 -45.17 37.09 -18.46
C MET A 175 -44.25 38.31 -18.63
N SER A 176 -43.85 39.02 -17.58
CA SER A 176 -42.92 40.16 -17.68
C SER A 176 -41.47 39.71 -17.89
N LEU A 177 -41.07 38.58 -17.28
CA LEU A 177 -39.77 37.91 -17.52
C LEU A 177 -39.69 37.26 -18.91
N LEU A 178 -40.83 36.83 -19.47
CA LEU A 178 -40.91 36.32 -20.84
C LEU A 178 -41.08 37.45 -21.88
N SER A 179 -41.62 38.61 -21.51
CA SER A 179 -41.77 39.74 -22.43
C SER A 179 -40.44 40.37 -22.86
N THR A 180 -39.40 40.30 -22.03
CA THR A 180 -38.03 40.70 -22.40
C THR A 180 -37.35 39.71 -23.34
N LEU A 181 -37.88 38.49 -23.49
CA LEU A 181 -37.43 37.49 -24.45
C LEU A 181 -38.19 37.56 -25.78
N ASN A 182 -39.34 38.24 -25.84
CA ASN A 182 -40.20 38.30 -27.03
C ASN A 182 -39.88 39.43 -28.03
N ASP A 183 -38.89 40.29 -27.76
CA ASP A 183 -38.44 41.32 -28.72
C ASP A 183 -37.58 40.76 -29.89
N ILE A 184 -37.38 39.43 -29.98
CA ILE A 184 -36.54 38.80 -31.03
C ILE A 184 -37.33 38.02 -32.09
N THR A 185 -38.66 37.95 -32.07
CA THR A 185 -39.36 37.20 -33.13
C THR A 185 -40.64 37.85 -33.63
N TYR A 186 -40.48 38.62 -34.70
CA TYR A 186 -41.53 38.85 -35.70
C TYR A 186 -42.00 37.49 -36.25
N LEU A 187 -43.24 37.14 -35.94
CA LEU A 187 -44.27 36.65 -36.87
C LEU A 187 -45.45 36.14 -36.05
N GLN A 188 -46.49 36.98 -35.96
CA GLN A 188 -47.77 36.59 -35.37
C GLN A 188 -48.55 35.65 -36.31
N PRO A 189 -49.38 34.77 -35.73
CA PRO A 189 -50.13 33.72 -36.41
C PRO A 189 -51.57 34.15 -36.76
N GLU A 190 -52.20 33.43 -37.68
CA GLU A 190 -53.67 33.39 -37.79
C GLU A 190 -54.15 31.98 -37.43
N ALA A 191 -54.96 31.87 -36.37
CA ALA A 191 -56.00 30.83 -36.26
C ALA A 191 -57.01 31.17 -35.15
N GLU A 192 -58.21 31.47 -35.64
CA GLU A 192 -59.58 31.43 -35.12
C GLU A 192 -59.93 30.77 -33.77
N GLU A 193 -60.95 31.38 -33.16
CA GLU A 193 -61.67 31.08 -31.93
C GLU A 193 -62.39 29.72 -31.91
N LYS A 194 -62.51 29.10 -30.72
CA LYS A 194 -63.76 28.47 -30.24
C LYS A 194 -63.76 28.14 -28.74
N GLU A 195 -64.97 28.21 -28.21
CA GLU A 195 -65.41 28.39 -26.82
C GLU A 195 -65.19 27.25 -25.81
N GLU A 196 -65.40 27.65 -24.55
CA GLU A 196 -65.24 26.99 -23.26
C GLU A 196 -66.00 25.68 -23.01
N GLY A 197 -65.38 24.80 -22.21
CA GLY A 197 -66.02 23.71 -21.49
C GLY A 197 -65.19 23.30 -20.27
N LYS A 198 -65.71 23.61 -19.06
CA LYS A 198 -65.10 23.32 -17.75
C LYS A 198 -64.81 21.83 -17.56
N GLY A 199 -63.55 21.51 -17.33
CA GLY A 199 -63.05 20.26 -16.76
C GLY A 199 -61.66 20.52 -16.21
N SER A 200 -61.42 20.17 -14.95
CA SER A 200 -60.13 20.25 -14.27
C SER A 200 -59.04 19.59 -15.12
N LYS A 201 -58.22 20.40 -15.79
CA LYS A 201 -56.99 19.92 -16.41
C LYS A 201 -55.91 19.99 -15.35
N GLU A 202 -55.47 18.83 -14.88
CA GLU A 202 -54.10 18.67 -14.37
C GLU A 202 -53.16 19.39 -15.35
N ALA A 203 -52.31 20.27 -14.80
CA ALA A 203 -51.22 20.84 -15.59
C ALA A 203 -50.42 19.67 -16.19
N PRO A 204 -50.10 19.68 -17.49
CA PRO A 204 -49.31 18.61 -18.07
C PRO A 204 -47.95 18.63 -17.36
N LYS A 205 -47.62 17.56 -16.64
CA LYS A 205 -46.23 17.29 -16.22
C LYS A 205 -45.42 17.25 -17.52
N LEU A 206 -44.63 18.29 -17.77
CA LEU A 206 -43.63 18.28 -18.84
C LEU A 206 -42.62 17.20 -18.47
N PRO A 207 -42.49 16.10 -19.24
CA PRO A 207 -41.45 15.13 -18.97
C PRO A 207 -40.10 15.80 -19.24
N ARG A 208 -39.26 15.93 -18.21
CA ARG A 208 -37.83 16.21 -18.40
C ARG A 208 -37.18 14.91 -18.86
N THR A 209 -37.10 14.72 -20.17
CA THR A 209 -36.41 13.58 -20.78
C THR A 209 -34.90 13.81 -20.68
N ASN A 210 -34.18 12.97 -19.93
CA ASN A 210 -32.72 12.99 -19.82
C ASN A 210 -32.03 11.93 -20.72
N SER A 211 -32.76 11.30 -21.66
CA SER A 211 -32.20 10.32 -22.62
C SER A 211 -32.98 10.31 -23.94
N LEU A 212 -32.28 9.98 -25.03
CA LEU A 212 -32.77 9.99 -26.42
C LEU A 212 -33.60 8.73 -26.77
N GLU A 213 -33.51 7.67 -25.97
CA GLU A 213 -34.24 6.41 -26.20
C GLU A 213 -35.77 6.58 -26.03
N ASP A 214 -36.21 7.53 -25.20
CA ASP A 214 -37.62 7.84 -24.96
C ASP A 214 -38.28 8.70 -26.05
N LEU A 215 -37.50 9.25 -26.99
CA LEU A 215 -38.02 10.05 -28.12
C LEU A 215 -38.23 9.24 -29.40
N GLY A 216 -38.05 7.91 -29.37
CA GLY A 216 -38.43 7.02 -30.48
C GLY A 216 -37.61 7.18 -31.77
N ILE A 217 -36.47 7.88 -31.73
CA ILE A 217 -35.54 7.95 -32.86
C ILE A 217 -34.67 6.69 -32.80
N LYS A 218 -35.10 5.64 -33.50
CA LYS A 218 -34.23 4.51 -33.83
C LYS A 218 -33.06 5.04 -34.65
N ASP A 219 -31.84 4.73 -34.22
CA ASP A 219 -30.64 4.88 -35.04
C ASP A 219 -30.86 4.23 -36.42
N VAL A 220 -30.87 5.06 -37.45
CA VAL A 220 -30.84 4.64 -38.84
C VAL A 220 -29.38 4.69 -39.29
N VAL A 221 -28.92 3.55 -39.82
CA VAL A 221 -27.64 3.24 -40.49
C VAL A 221 -26.55 2.69 -39.52
N SER A 222 -26.15 1.40 -39.57
CA SER A 222 -25.95 0.54 -40.74
C SER A 222 -26.29 -0.95 -40.46
N SER A 223 -27.48 -1.36 -40.92
CA SER A 223 -27.74 -2.76 -41.27
C SER A 223 -28.36 -2.79 -42.67
N SER A 224 -27.50 -2.89 -43.70
CA SER A 224 -27.93 -3.41 -44.99
C SER A 224 -26.74 -3.91 -45.81
N THR A 225 -26.58 -5.22 -45.85
CA THR A 225 -26.38 -5.98 -47.10
C THR A 225 -26.79 -7.44 -46.86
N PRO A 226 -27.28 -8.14 -47.91
CA PRO A 226 -28.45 -9.00 -47.81
C PRO A 226 -28.14 -10.45 -47.44
N SER A 227 -29.14 -11.09 -46.83
CA SER A 227 -29.17 -12.53 -46.58
C SER A 227 -29.46 -13.30 -47.87
N GLU A 228 -28.42 -13.79 -48.54
CA GLU A 228 -28.56 -14.94 -49.43
C GLU A 228 -28.57 -16.23 -48.60
N LYS A 229 -29.71 -16.93 -48.64
CA LYS A 229 -29.86 -18.29 -48.16
C LYS A 229 -29.07 -19.24 -49.08
N GLY A 230 -27.86 -19.59 -48.68
CA GLY A 230 -27.11 -20.74 -49.19
C GLY A 230 -26.85 -21.74 -48.06
N LYS A 231 -27.51 -22.91 -48.12
CA LYS A 231 -27.11 -24.08 -47.35
C LYS A 231 -25.69 -24.45 -47.76
N ASP A 232 -24.74 -24.44 -46.83
CA ASP A 232 -23.70 -25.45 -46.87
C ASP A 232 -23.09 -25.71 -45.48
N ASP A 233 -23.08 -26.99 -45.20
CA ASP A 233 -22.71 -27.68 -43.99
C ASP A 233 -21.17 -27.72 -43.88
N LYS A 234 -20.60 -27.17 -42.79
CA LYS A 234 -19.25 -27.52 -42.31
C LYS A 234 -19.01 -27.01 -40.89
N SER A 235 -19.14 -27.95 -39.97
CA SER A 235 -18.64 -27.98 -38.60
C SER A 235 -17.36 -27.13 -38.35
N LYS A 236 -17.50 -26.08 -37.54
CA LYS A 236 -16.41 -25.56 -36.69
C LYS A 236 -16.68 -26.03 -35.25
N PRO A 237 -15.66 -26.50 -34.52
CA PRO A 237 -15.87 -27.11 -33.22
C PRO A 237 -16.32 -26.05 -32.23
N LYS A 238 -17.44 -26.31 -31.55
CA LYS A 238 -17.76 -25.67 -30.28
C LYS A 238 -16.66 -26.07 -29.30
N GLY A 239 -15.71 -25.18 -29.06
CA GLY A 239 -14.80 -25.27 -27.93
C GLY A 239 -15.60 -25.10 -26.66
N ASN A 240 -16.03 -26.22 -26.08
CA ASN A 240 -16.35 -26.31 -24.66
C ASN A 240 -15.10 -25.96 -23.86
N SER A 241 -15.06 -24.77 -23.28
CA SER A 241 -14.54 -24.50 -21.93
C SER A 241 -14.30 -22.99 -21.79
N GLU A 242 -15.17 -22.31 -21.04
CA GLU A 242 -14.75 -21.14 -20.26
C GLU A 242 -13.70 -21.64 -19.24
N GLU A 243 -12.46 -21.83 -19.72
CA GLU A 243 -11.31 -21.96 -18.84
C GLU A 243 -11.15 -20.61 -18.13
N ASN A 244 -11.03 -20.63 -16.80
CA ASN A 244 -10.70 -19.48 -15.95
C ASN A 244 -9.79 -18.49 -16.71
N LYS A 245 -10.32 -17.32 -17.12
CA LYS A 245 -9.54 -16.29 -17.83
C LYS A 245 -8.38 -15.86 -16.93
N LYS A 246 -7.22 -16.48 -17.13
CA LYS A 246 -5.96 -16.06 -16.49
C LYS A 246 -5.53 -14.77 -17.19
N TRP A 247 -5.43 -13.68 -16.42
CA TRP A 247 -5.05 -12.38 -16.96
C TRP A 247 -3.54 -12.30 -17.19
N ALA A 248 -2.76 -12.99 -16.35
CA ALA A 248 -1.33 -13.14 -16.53
C ALA A 248 -0.95 -14.35 -17.38
N VAL A 249 -0.19 -14.10 -18.44
CA VAL A 249 0.29 -15.14 -19.37
C VAL A 249 1.80 -15.31 -19.21
N PRO A 250 2.29 -16.47 -18.76
CA PRO A 250 3.73 -16.73 -18.71
C PRO A 250 4.29 -16.92 -20.12
N VAL A 251 5.36 -16.21 -20.44
CA VAL A 251 6.04 -16.32 -21.74
C VAL A 251 7.17 -17.32 -21.63
N ASN A 252 7.20 -18.30 -22.54
CA ASN A 252 8.29 -19.26 -22.61
C ASN A 252 9.52 -18.64 -23.28
N ILE A 253 10.59 -18.45 -22.51
CA ILE A 253 11.86 -17.86 -22.98
C ILE A 253 12.80 -18.92 -23.58
N THR A 254 12.50 -20.21 -23.40
CA THR A 254 13.34 -21.30 -23.94
C THR A 254 13.21 -21.46 -25.45
N SER A 255 12.09 -21.02 -26.05
CA SER A 255 11.90 -21.04 -27.50
C SER A 255 12.65 -19.89 -28.17
N PRO A 256 13.55 -20.14 -29.15
CA PRO A 256 14.24 -19.09 -29.89
C PRO A 256 13.25 -18.22 -30.69
N CYS A 257 13.58 -16.94 -30.85
CA CYS A 257 12.75 -15.93 -31.52
C CYS A 257 13.46 -15.44 -32.81
N ASP A 258 13.68 -16.36 -33.75
CA ASP A 258 14.50 -16.11 -34.94
C ASP A 258 13.75 -15.30 -36.02
N ASP A 259 12.43 -15.25 -35.95
CA ASP A 259 11.56 -14.49 -36.85
C ASP A 259 11.28 -13.06 -36.36
N PHE A 260 12.00 -12.58 -35.34
CA PHE A 260 11.80 -11.26 -34.74
C PHE A 260 11.77 -10.12 -35.76
N TYR A 261 12.78 -10.03 -36.63
CA TYR A 261 12.87 -8.99 -37.66
C TYR A 261 11.87 -9.18 -38.82
N LYS A 262 11.28 -10.38 -38.96
CA LYS A 262 10.18 -10.61 -39.91
C LYS A 262 8.85 -10.12 -39.35
N ARG A 263 8.63 -10.28 -38.04
CA ARG A 263 7.42 -9.79 -37.35
C ARG A 263 7.44 -8.28 -37.15
N ILE A 264 8.60 -7.70 -36.86
CA ILE A 264 8.78 -6.26 -36.71
C ILE A 264 9.77 -5.76 -37.76
N PRO A 265 9.29 -5.44 -38.98
CA PRO A 265 10.17 -4.96 -40.05
C PRO A 265 10.75 -3.56 -39.75
N ASN A 266 9.97 -2.69 -39.10
CA ASN A 266 10.33 -1.32 -38.75
C ASN A 266 10.30 -1.11 -37.23
N PRO A 267 11.33 -1.58 -36.49
CA PRO A 267 11.38 -1.42 -35.04
C PRO A 267 11.55 0.06 -34.66
N ALA A 268 10.91 0.47 -33.57
CA ALA A 268 10.96 1.85 -33.07
C ALA A 268 12.38 2.29 -32.68
N PHE A 269 13.21 1.35 -32.21
CA PHE A 269 14.60 1.60 -31.82
C PHE A 269 15.51 0.44 -32.24
N LYS A 270 16.77 0.74 -32.60
CA LYS A 270 17.77 -0.26 -33.02
C LYS A 270 19.03 -0.13 -32.17
N TRP A 271 19.52 -1.26 -31.66
CA TRP A 271 20.76 -1.33 -30.87
C TRP A 271 21.93 -1.87 -31.72
N PRO A 272 23.17 -1.52 -31.36
CA PRO A 272 24.37 -2.05 -32.04
C PRO A 272 24.68 -3.51 -31.67
N PHE A 273 23.99 -4.08 -30.69
CA PHE A 273 24.14 -5.47 -30.23
C PHE A 273 22.86 -6.26 -30.46
N GLU A 274 22.98 -7.58 -30.54
CA GLU A 274 21.82 -8.47 -30.65
C GLU A 274 21.09 -8.61 -29.30
N LEU A 275 19.77 -8.50 -29.35
CA LEU A 275 18.91 -8.63 -28.17
C LEU A 275 18.81 -10.08 -27.68
N ASP A 276 18.79 -10.25 -26.36
CA ASP A 276 18.51 -11.53 -25.73
C ASP A 276 17.07 -11.99 -26.04
N VAL A 277 16.80 -13.29 -26.00
CA VAL A 277 15.47 -13.86 -26.32
C VAL A 277 14.35 -13.24 -25.49
N PHE A 278 14.58 -13.03 -24.19
CA PHE A 278 13.58 -12.40 -23.31
C PHE A 278 13.29 -10.94 -23.69
N GLN A 279 14.30 -10.21 -24.20
CA GLN A 279 14.14 -8.83 -24.67
C GLN A 279 13.34 -8.80 -25.98
N LYS A 280 13.66 -9.69 -26.93
CA LYS A 280 12.90 -9.85 -28.19
C LYS A 280 11.42 -10.16 -27.93
N GLN A 281 11.15 -11.08 -27.00
CA GLN A 281 9.78 -11.42 -26.60
C GLN A 281 9.05 -10.24 -25.96
N ALA A 282 9.72 -9.47 -25.10
CA ALA A 282 9.11 -8.27 -24.50
C ALA A 282 8.74 -7.24 -25.57
N VAL A 283 9.66 -6.95 -26.50
CA VAL A 283 9.45 -6.00 -27.59
C VAL A 283 8.28 -6.42 -28.50
N LEU A 284 8.14 -7.71 -28.82
CA LEU A 284 6.99 -8.21 -29.59
C LEU A 284 5.64 -7.94 -28.91
N ARG A 285 5.58 -8.00 -27.57
CA ARG A 285 4.37 -7.70 -26.80
C ARG A 285 4.10 -6.20 -26.72
N LEU A 286 5.14 -5.39 -26.58
CA LEU A 286 5.01 -3.93 -26.61
C LEU A 286 4.46 -3.42 -27.96
N GLU A 287 4.92 -3.98 -29.09
CA GLU A 287 4.37 -3.65 -30.43
C GLU A 287 2.90 -4.08 -30.59
N ALA A 288 2.44 -5.08 -29.85
CA ALA A 288 1.02 -5.46 -29.78
C ALA A 288 0.21 -4.60 -28.79
N HIS A 289 0.83 -3.60 -28.17
CA HIS A 289 0.25 -2.74 -27.13
C HIS A 289 -0.18 -3.53 -25.86
N ASP A 290 0.47 -4.67 -25.60
CA ASP A 290 0.26 -5.49 -24.41
C ASP A 290 1.15 -5.03 -23.24
N SER A 291 0.65 -5.16 -22.00
CA SER A 291 1.43 -4.89 -20.79
C SER A 291 2.40 -6.03 -20.48
N VAL A 292 3.59 -5.71 -19.94
CA VAL A 292 4.65 -6.70 -19.72
C VAL A 292 5.24 -6.60 -18.31
N PHE A 293 5.53 -7.76 -17.71
CA PHE A 293 6.33 -7.90 -16.50
C PHE A 293 7.65 -8.59 -16.84
N VAL A 294 8.77 -7.91 -16.65
CA VAL A 294 10.12 -8.46 -16.84
C VAL A 294 10.80 -8.69 -15.49
N ALA A 295 10.92 -9.97 -15.09
CA ALA A 295 11.65 -10.41 -13.90
C ALA A 295 13.03 -10.92 -14.29
N ALA A 296 14.07 -10.09 -14.14
CA ALA A 296 15.44 -10.45 -14.52
C ALA A 296 16.47 -9.88 -13.53
N HIS A 297 17.64 -10.51 -13.44
CA HIS A 297 18.72 -10.04 -12.56
C HIS A 297 19.10 -8.56 -12.83
N THR A 298 19.69 -7.91 -11.83
CA THR A 298 20.34 -6.61 -12.02
C THR A 298 21.46 -6.74 -13.06
N SER A 299 21.64 -5.71 -13.89
CA SER A 299 22.56 -5.72 -15.04
C SER A 299 22.20 -6.71 -16.17
N ALA A 300 21.01 -7.32 -16.15
CA ALA A 300 20.54 -8.22 -17.23
C ALA A 300 20.17 -7.50 -18.55
N GLY A 301 20.11 -6.17 -18.56
CA GLY A 301 19.65 -5.40 -19.72
C GLY A 301 18.15 -5.16 -19.74
N LYS A 302 17.50 -5.06 -18.57
CA LYS A 302 16.08 -4.69 -18.44
C LYS A 302 15.76 -3.34 -19.09
N THR A 303 16.71 -2.41 -19.09
CA THR A 303 16.59 -1.06 -19.67
C THR A 303 16.19 -1.09 -21.16
N VAL A 304 16.56 -2.12 -21.91
CA VAL A 304 16.18 -2.27 -23.34
C VAL A 304 14.67 -2.22 -23.53
N VAL A 305 13.90 -2.81 -22.60
CA VAL A 305 12.44 -2.83 -22.67
C VAL A 305 11.87 -1.44 -22.40
N ALA A 306 12.46 -0.69 -21.47
CA ALA A 306 12.09 0.71 -21.20
C ALA A 306 12.44 1.64 -22.38
N GLU A 307 13.65 1.50 -22.94
CA GLU A 307 14.11 2.28 -24.10
C GLU A 307 13.19 2.07 -25.31
N TYR A 308 12.76 0.83 -25.56
CA TYR A 308 11.84 0.55 -26.66
C TYR A 308 10.48 1.22 -26.47
N ALA A 309 9.92 1.18 -25.26
CA ALA A 309 8.63 1.80 -24.97
C ALA A 309 8.66 3.33 -25.11
N ILE A 310 9.77 3.96 -24.70
CA ILE A 310 9.99 5.40 -24.91
C ILE A 310 10.02 5.73 -26.40
N ALA A 311 10.78 4.96 -27.20
CA ALA A 311 10.86 5.16 -28.64
C ALA A 311 9.51 4.88 -29.34
N LEU A 312 8.74 3.90 -28.87
CA LEU A 312 7.42 3.57 -29.38
C LEU A 312 6.42 4.71 -29.13
N SER A 313 6.44 5.30 -27.92
CA SER A 313 5.59 6.45 -27.58
C SER A 313 5.92 7.67 -28.44
N GLN A 314 7.22 7.93 -28.68
CA GLN A 314 7.65 9.00 -29.60
C GLN A 314 7.16 8.77 -31.03
N LYS A 315 7.12 7.51 -31.49
CA LYS A 315 6.54 7.14 -32.80
C LYS A 315 5.02 7.32 -32.83
N HIS A 316 4.33 7.09 -31.72
CA HIS A 316 2.88 7.24 -31.58
C HIS A 316 2.44 8.68 -31.25
N MET A 317 3.37 9.60 -31.04
CA MET A 317 3.11 10.97 -30.58
C MET A 317 2.40 11.02 -29.21
N THR A 318 2.72 10.06 -28.34
CA THR A 318 2.22 9.95 -26.97
C THR A 318 3.35 10.18 -25.96
N ARG A 319 3.01 10.21 -24.67
CA ARG A 319 3.96 10.39 -23.57
C ARG A 319 4.25 9.08 -22.84
N THR A 320 5.46 8.97 -22.32
CA THR A 320 5.90 7.90 -21.41
C THR A 320 6.27 8.48 -20.06
N ILE A 321 5.86 7.82 -18.97
CA ILE A 321 6.36 8.13 -17.63
C ILE A 321 7.27 7.00 -17.16
N TYR A 322 8.51 7.35 -16.80
CA TYR A 322 9.44 6.45 -16.13
C TYR A 322 9.45 6.75 -14.62
N THR A 323 9.00 5.79 -13.83
CA THR A 323 9.02 5.88 -12.38
C THR A 323 10.22 5.14 -11.80
N SER A 324 10.92 5.80 -10.88
CA SER A 324 12.02 5.23 -10.11
C SER A 324 11.75 5.41 -8.61
N PRO A 325 12.06 4.42 -7.76
CA PRO A 325 11.82 4.54 -6.33
C PRO A 325 12.75 5.58 -5.68
N ILE A 326 13.91 5.92 -6.25
CA ILE A 326 14.94 6.75 -5.60
C ILE A 326 15.31 7.95 -6.47
N LYS A 327 15.37 9.14 -5.86
CA LYS A 327 15.77 10.41 -6.53
C LYS A 327 17.14 10.30 -7.24
N ALA A 328 18.12 9.65 -6.62
CA ALA A 328 19.45 9.44 -7.22
C ALA A 328 19.39 8.62 -8.52
N LEU A 329 18.58 7.55 -8.55
CA LEU A 329 18.37 6.74 -9.74
C LEU A 329 17.60 7.52 -10.81
N SER A 330 16.61 8.34 -10.43
CA SER A 330 15.92 9.25 -11.36
C SER A 330 16.88 10.22 -12.05
N ASN A 331 17.82 10.81 -11.31
CA ASN A 331 18.85 11.70 -11.85
C ASN A 331 19.80 10.95 -12.81
N GLN A 332 20.24 9.74 -12.44
CA GLN A 332 21.08 8.91 -13.30
C GLN A 332 20.35 8.58 -14.62
N LYS A 333 19.12 8.08 -14.53
CA LYS A 333 18.30 7.71 -15.68
C LYS A 333 17.97 8.90 -16.57
N PHE A 334 17.77 10.08 -15.98
CA PHE A 334 17.62 11.33 -16.73
C PHE A 334 18.82 11.57 -17.63
N ARG A 335 20.05 11.49 -17.11
CA ARG A 335 21.25 11.65 -17.92
C ARG A 335 21.36 10.59 -19.02
N ASP A 336 21.12 9.32 -18.68
CA ASP A 336 21.23 8.20 -19.61
C ASP A 336 20.25 8.34 -20.78
N PHE A 337 18.98 8.64 -20.49
CA PHE A 337 17.96 8.83 -21.51
C PHE A 337 18.09 10.17 -22.24
N LYS A 338 18.56 11.24 -21.59
CA LYS A 338 18.84 12.51 -22.27
C LYS A 338 19.93 12.35 -23.33
N ASN A 339 20.97 11.57 -23.03
CA ASN A 339 22.02 11.26 -24.00
C ASN A 339 21.52 10.37 -25.15
N THR A 340 20.52 9.52 -24.90
CA THR A 340 20.01 8.55 -25.88
C THR A 340 18.92 9.13 -26.79
N PHE A 341 17.95 9.85 -26.21
CA PHE A 341 16.74 10.33 -26.90
C PHE A 341 16.64 11.86 -27.03
N GLY A 342 17.38 12.63 -26.23
CA GLY A 342 17.32 14.09 -26.23
C GLY A 342 16.05 14.69 -25.58
N ASP A 343 14.85 14.27 -25.98
CA ASP A 343 13.57 14.79 -25.46
C ASP A 343 13.11 14.09 -24.17
N VAL A 344 13.76 14.43 -23.06
CA VAL A 344 13.50 13.85 -21.73
C VAL A 344 13.44 14.95 -20.68
N GLY A 345 12.44 14.84 -19.79
CA GLY A 345 12.21 15.70 -18.64
C GLY A 345 12.37 14.98 -17.30
N LEU A 346 12.55 15.75 -16.23
CA LEU A 346 12.71 15.24 -14.86
C LEU A 346 11.80 16.03 -13.92
N LEU A 347 10.91 15.33 -13.21
CA LEU A 347 10.01 15.88 -12.21
C LEU A 347 10.33 15.26 -10.84
N THR A 348 10.83 16.09 -9.93
CA THR A 348 11.04 15.75 -8.53
C THR A 348 10.32 16.77 -7.62
N GLY A 349 10.30 16.54 -6.31
CA GLY A 349 9.76 17.52 -5.35
C GLY A 349 10.46 18.88 -5.41
N ASP A 350 11.75 18.86 -5.76
CA ASP A 350 12.71 19.95 -5.59
C ASP A 350 12.99 20.67 -6.91
N VAL A 351 13.11 19.90 -8.01
CA VAL A 351 13.52 20.36 -9.34
C VAL A 351 12.55 19.84 -10.40
N GLN A 352 12.18 20.73 -11.33
CA GLN A 352 11.44 20.40 -12.55
C GLN A 352 12.27 20.83 -13.76
N LEU A 353 12.63 19.87 -14.62
CA LEU A 353 13.40 20.11 -15.85
C LEU A 353 12.58 19.63 -17.05
N SER A 354 12.42 20.48 -18.06
CA SER A 354 11.73 20.18 -19.31
C SER A 354 10.40 19.40 -19.14
N PRO A 355 9.40 19.97 -18.42
CA PRO A 355 8.13 19.29 -18.12
C PRO A 355 7.28 18.96 -19.37
N GLU A 356 7.56 19.60 -20.51
CA GLU A 356 6.86 19.38 -21.78
C GLU A 356 7.42 18.21 -22.61
N SER A 357 8.44 17.51 -22.12
CA SER A 357 9.09 16.42 -22.87
C SER A 357 8.16 15.22 -23.04
N SER A 358 8.33 14.48 -24.15
CA SER A 358 7.60 13.22 -24.41
C SER A 358 7.85 12.14 -23.35
N CYS A 359 9.08 12.05 -22.83
CA CYS A 359 9.44 11.15 -21.74
C CYS A 359 9.67 11.92 -20.44
N LEU A 360 8.90 11.61 -19.40
CA LEU A 360 9.03 12.21 -18.07
C LEU A 360 9.54 11.21 -17.05
N ILE A 361 10.67 11.53 -16.41
CA ILE A 361 11.21 10.75 -15.30
C ILE A 361 10.75 11.36 -13.99
N MET A 362 10.21 10.55 -13.09
CA MET A 362 9.75 11.02 -11.78
C MET A 362 9.83 9.93 -10.71
N THR A 363 9.54 10.28 -9.46
CA THR A 363 9.33 9.28 -8.40
C THR A 363 7.87 8.85 -8.37
N THR A 364 7.59 7.69 -7.76
CA THR A 364 6.23 7.15 -7.66
C THR A 364 5.29 8.06 -6.88
N GLU A 365 5.79 8.81 -5.90
CA GLU A 365 5.01 9.76 -5.10
C GLU A 365 4.53 10.95 -5.93
N ILE A 366 5.33 11.41 -6.90
CA ILE A 366 4.94 12.49 -7.83
C ILE A 366 3.84 12.00 -8.76
N LEU A 367 3.97 10.79 -9.31
CA LEU A 367 2.92 10.18 -10.14
C LEU A 367 1.62 9.99 -9.36
N ARG A 368 1.69 9.50 -8.11
CA ARG A 368 0.53 9.40 -7.21
C ARG A 368 -0.16 10.75 -7.04
N SER A 369 0.61 11.80 -6.76
CA SER A 369 0.06 13.16 -6.62
C SER A 369 -0.63 13.64 -7.90
N MET A 370 -0.06 13.38 -9.07
CA MET A 370 -0.66 13.73 -10.37
C MET A 370 -1.99 13.00 -10.60
N LEU A 371 -2.10 11.74 -10.19
CA LEU A 371 -3.31 10.94 -10.32
C LEU A 371 -4.44 11.49 -9.43
N TYR A 372 -4.20 11.73 -8.14
CA TYR A 372 -5.22 12.29 -7.22
C TYR A 372 -5.65 13.72 -7.61
N ASN A 373 -4.73 14.50 -8.17
CA ASN A 373 -4.97 15.90 -8.55
C ASN A 373 -5.47 16.06 -9.99
N GLY A 374 -5.69 14.96 -10.72
CA GLY A 374 -6.22 14.98 -12.09
C GLY A 374 -5.34 15.77 -13.06
N SER A 375 -4.02 15.52 -13.08
CA SER A 375 -3.06 16.14 -14.01
C SER A 375 -3.42 15.86 -15.47
N GLU A 376 -3.42 16.90 -16.32
CA GLU A 376 -3.77 16.78 -17.74
C GLU A 376 -2.74 15.95 -18.54
N VAL A 377 -1.50 15.84 -18.04
CA VAL A 377 -0.43 15.02 -18.64
C VAL A 377 -0.83 13.53 -18.74
N ILE A 378 -1.75 13.08 -17.89
CA ILE A 378 -2.23 11.69 -17.87
C ILE A 378 -3.03 11.34 -19.13
N ARG A 379 -3.62 12.32 -19.83
CA ARG A 379 -4.38 12.08 -21.08
C ARG A 379 -3.49 11.54 -22.19
N ASP A 380 -2.31 12.14 -22.36
CA ASP A 380 -1.38 11.79 -23.44
C ASP A 380 -0.53 10.56 -23.10
N LEU A 381 -0.71 9.97 -21.92
CA LEU A 381 0.11 8.89 -21.38
C LEU A 381 -0.26 7.54 -22.01
N GLU A 382 0.67 6.94 -22.73
CA GLU A 382 0.50 5.59 -23.29
C GLU A 382 1.11 4.53 -22.36
N TRP A 383 2.34 4.78 -21.87
CA TRP A 383 3.11 3.81 -21.11
C TRP A 383 3.59 4.36 -19.77
N VAL A 384 3.42 3.57 -18.71
CA VAL A 384 4.07 3.79 -17.41
C VAL A 384 5.07 2.68 -17.13
N ILE A 385 6.33 3.07 -17.01
CA ILE A 385 7.44 2.17 -16.68
C ILE A 385 7.68 2.24 -15.17
N PHE A 386 7.60 1.09 -14.54
CA PHE A 386 7.86 0.90 -13.13
C PHE A 386 9.18 0.16 -12.94
N ASP A 387 10.21 0.89 -12.51
CA ASP A 387 11.53 0.32 -12.25
C ASP A 387 11.66 -0.19 -10.82
N GLU A 388 12.39 -1.29 -10.66
CA GLU A 388 12.64 -1.98 -9.39
C GLU A 388 11.37 -2.31 -8.57
N VAL A 389 10.36 -2.92 -9.20
CA VAL A 389 9.05 -3.28 -8.59
C VAL A 389 9.16 -4.07 -7.28
N HIS A 390 10.27 -4.78 -7.04
CA HIS A 390 10.53 -5.47 -5.78
C HIS A 390 10.57 -4.54 -4.54
N TYR A 391 10.62 -3.21 -4.74
CA TYR A 391 10.43 -2.20 -3.71
C TYR A 391 9.00 -2.13 -3.15
N ILE A 392 8.03 -2.82 -3.75
CA ILE A 392 6.66 -2.89 -3.20
C ILE A 392 6.61 -3.50 -1.79
N ASN A 393 7.62 -4.29 -1.42
CA ASN A 393 7.75 -4.86 -0.07
C ASN A 393 8.25 -3.84 0.97
N ASP A 394 8.62 -2.62 0.55
CA ASP A 394 9.00 -1.55 1.48
C ASP A 394 7.77 -1.03 2.23
N ALA A 395 7.83 -1.02 3.56
CA ALA A 395 6.68 -0.68 4.40
C ALA A 395 6.21 0.79 4.26
N GLU A 396 7.10 1.72 3.88
CA GLU A 396 6.75 3.13 3.70
C GLU A 396 6.28 3.42 2.26
N ARG A 397 6.94 2.82 1.28
CA ARG A 397 6.76 3.14 -0.15
C ARG A 397 5.85 2.17 -0.90
N GLY A 398 5.70 0.94 -0.42
CA GLY A 398 4.86 -0.09 -1.04
C GLY A 398 3.40 0.34 -1.19
N VAL A 399 2.90 1.11 -0.21
CA VAL A 399 1.55 1.68 -0.24
C VAL A 399 1.34 2.56 -1.48
N VAL A 400 2.31 3.43 -1.79
CA VAL A 400 2.25 4.37 -2.92
C VAL A 400 2.17 3.61 -4.24
N TRP A 401 2.90 2.50 -4.37
CA TRP A 401 2.91 1.67 -5.55
C TRP A 401 1.55 1.03 -5.82
N GLU A 402 0.94 0.42 -4.79
CA GLU A 402 -0.40 -0.16 -4.93
C GLU A 402 -1.45 0.91 -5.27
N GLU A 403 -1.40 2.07 -4.60
CA GLU A 403 -2.32 3.18 -4.90
C GLU A 403 -2.21 3.64 -6.37
N VAL A 404 -0.99 3.84 -6.87
CA VAL A 404 -0.75 4.25 -8.26
C VAL A 404 -1.26 3.19 -9.23
N LEU A 405 -0.91 1.91 -9.01
CA LEU A 405 -1.34 0.82 -9.88
C LEU A 405 -2.87 0.74 -9.93
N ILE A 406 -3.58 0.91 -8.83
CA ILE A 406 -5.05 0.93 -8.81
C ILE A 406 -5.59 2.16 -9.53
N MET A 407 -5.02 3.35 -9.31
CA MET A 407 -5.53 4.63 -9.82
C MET A 407 -5.25 4.91 -11.31
N LEU A 408 -4.32 4.20 -11.96
CA LEU A 408 -4.02 4.43 -13.38
C LEU A 408 -5.26 4.28 -14.28
N PRO A 409 -5.53 5.18 -15.25
CA PRO A 409 -6.66 5.07 -16.16
C PRO A 409 -6.61 3.86 -17.10
N ASP A 410 -7.73 3.57 -17.75
CA ASP A 410 -7.88 2.39 -18.62
C ASP A 410 -7.05 2.44 -19.90
N HIS A 411 -6.78 3.60 -20.50
CA HIS A 411 -5.98 3.67 -21.74
C HIS A 411 -4.50 3.37 -21.51
N VAL A 412 -3.99 3.54 -20.28
CA VAL A 412 -2.56 3.39 -19.96
C VAL A 412 -2.14 1.93 -19.93
N SER A 413 -1.01 1.61 -20.56
CA SER A 413 -0.36 0.29 -20.50
C SER A 413 0.83 0.29 -19.54
N ILE A 414 1.09 -0.86 -18.92
CA ILE A 414 2.01 -0.99 -17.78
C ILE A 414 3.23 -1.82 -18.15
N ILE A 415 4.42 -1.33 -17.81
CA ILE A 415 5.69 -2.03 -17.95
C ILE A 415 6.33 -2.17 -16.57
N LEU A 416 6.47 -3.40 -16.09
CA LEU A 416 7.01 -3.72 -14.77
C LEU A 416 8.42 -4.30 -14.93
N LEU A 417 9.43 -3.63 -14.38
CA LEU A 417 10.83 -4.09 -14.39
C LEU A 417 11.25 -4.45 -12.96
N SER A 418 11.59 -5.71 -12.73
CA SER A 418 11.97 -6.17 -11.39
C SER A 418 13.20 -7.06 -11.41
N ALA A 419 13.82 -7.18 -10.23
CA ALA A 419 14.73 -8.27 -9.94
C ALA A 419 13.99 -9.62 -9.98
N THR A 420 14.71 -10.73 -9.90
CA THR A 420 14.10 -12.07 -9.89
C THR A 420 13.22 -12.24 -8.64
N VAL A 421 11.90 -12.36 -8.85
CA VAL A 421 10.90 -12.57 -7.80
C VAL A 421 10.12 -13.86 -8.06
N PRO A 422 9.85 -14.69 -7.03
CA PRO A 422 9.26 -16.01 -7.21
C PRO A 422 7.77 -15.99 -7.60
N ASN A 423 7.01 -14.98 -7.16
CA ASN A 423 5.57 -14.87 -7.37
C ASN A 423 5.19 -13.81 -8.43
N ALA A 424 6.04 -13.61 -9.45
CA ALA A 424 5.77 -12.64 -10.53
C ALA A 424 4.43 -12.89 -11.25
N LEU A 425 4.05 -14.16 -11.42
CA LEU A 425 2.81 -14.55 -12.10
C LEU A 425 1.57 -14.15 -11.29
N GLU A 426 1.58 -14.44 -9.99
CA GLU A 426 0.49 -14.09 -9.06
C GLU A 426 0.29 -12.56 -9.01
N PHE A 427 1.39 -11.83 -8.86
CA PHE A 427 1.36 -10.37 -8.83
C PHE A 427 0.87 -9.76 -10.16
N SER A 428 1.29 -10.32 -11.30
CA SER A 428 0.82 -9.87 -12.61
C SER A 428 -0.65 -10.22 -12.85
N ASP A 429 -1.13 -11.34 -12.29
CA ASP A 429 -2.53 -11.75 -12.42
C ASP A 429 -3.43 -10.82 -11.63
N TRP A 430 -2.99 -10.40 -10.43
CA TRP A 430 -3.65 -9.33 -9.68
C TRP A 430 -3.78 -8.03 -10.49
N ILE A 431 -2.69 -7.51 -11.06
CA ILE A 431 -2.74 -6.27 -11.87
C ILE A 431 -3.64 -6.46 -13.09
N GLY A 432 -3.55 -7.60 -13.76
CA GLY A 432 -4.37 -7.90 -14.93
C GLY A 432 -5.86 -7.98 -14.61
N ARG A 433 -6.23 -8.55 -13.45
CA ARG A 433 -7.61 -8.58 -12.94
C ARG A 433 -8.13 -7.17 -12.63
N ILE A 434 -7.38 -6.35 -11.89
CA ILE A 434 -7.85 -5.01 -11.50
C ILE A 434 -7.98 -4.07 -12.69
N LYS A 435 -7.12 -4.23 -13.72
CA LYS A 435 -7.13 -3.41 -14.96
C LYS A 435 -7.97 -4.00 -16.07
N LYS A 436 -8.46 -5.23 -15.94
CA LYS A 436 -9.10 -5.97 -17.04
C LYS A 436 -8.22 -5.98 -18.31
N LYS A 437 -6.89 -6.12 -18.15
CA LYS A 437 -5.89 -6.17 -19.24
C LYS A 437 -4.95 -7.37 -19.12
N HIS A 438 -4.54 -7.94 -20.26
CA HIS A 438 -3.56 -9.03 -20.27
C HIS A 438 -2.15 -8.53 -19.94
N ILE A 439 -1.44 -9.28 -19.12
CA ILE A 439 -0.05 -8.99 -18.74
C ILE A 439 0.83 -10.21 -19.02
N TYR A 440 1.91 -9.99 -19.77
CA TYR A 440 2.83 -11.06 -20.14
C TYR A 440 4.02 -11.10 -19.20
N VAL A 441 4.20 -12.23 -18.53
CA VAL A 441 5.26 -12.43 -17.54
C VAL A 441 6.47 -13.09 -18.18
N ILE A 442 7.58 -12.37 -18.20
CA ILE A 442 8.85 -12.75 -18.82
C ILE A 442 9.90 -12.83 -17.71
N SER A 443 10.20 -14.05 -17.25
CA SER A 443 11.15 -14.29 -16.15
C SER A 443 12.40 -15.06 -16.60
N THR A 444 13.58 -14.52 -16.33
CA THR A 444 14.86 -15.20 -16.61
C THR A 444 15.71 -15.33 -15.34
N MET A 445 16.07 -16.58 -15.03
CA MET A 445 17.00 -16.92 -13.95
C MET A 445 18.46 -16.93 -14.42
N LYS A 446 18.70 -16.81 -15.73
CA LYS A 446 20.06 -16.83 -16.28
C LYS A 446 20.70 -15.46 -16.12
N ARG A 447 21.83 -15.39 -15.40
CA ARG A 447 22.62 -14.17 -15.29
C ARG A 447 23.50 -13.96 -16.53
N PRO A 448 23.69 -12.73 -17.03
CA PRO A 448 24.57 -12.47 -18.18
C PRO A 448 26.04 -12.79 -17.90
N VAL A 449 26.49 -12.49 -16.68
CA VAL A 449 27.84 -12.81 -16.21
C VAL A 449 27.70 -13.75 -15.02
N PRO A 450 28.21 -15.00 -15.05
CA PRO A 450 28.16 -15.89 -13.90
C PRO A 450 29.03 -15.39 -12.73
N LEU A 451 28.70 -15.82 -11.51
CA LEU A 451 29.40 -15.41 -10.29
C LEU A 451 30.16 -16.59 -9.67
N GLU A 452 31.32 -16.30 -9.10
CA GLU A 452 32.08 -17.23 -8.27
C GLU A 452 32.20 -16.65 -6.86
N HIS A 453 31.85 -17.45 -5.85
CA HIS A 453 31.79 -17.00 -4.47
C HIS A 453 32.90 -17.64 -3.65
N TYR A 454 33.62 -16.82 -2.88
CA TYR A 454 34.80 -17.23 -2.12
C TYR A 454 34.71 -16.85 -0.64
N LEU A 455 35.28 -17.68 0.22
CA LEU A 455 35.60 -17.34 1.61
C LEU A 455 37.05 -16.90 1.71
N TYR A 456 37.32 -15.76 2.34
CA TYR A 456 38.67 -15.24 2.53
C TYR A 456 39.08 -15.25 4.00
N THR A 457 40.17 -15.94 4.32
CA THR A 457 40.72 -16.05 5.68
C THR A 457 42.09 -15.40 5.84
N GLY A 458 42.66 -14.82 4.78
CA GLY A 458 44.00 -14.22 4.81
C GLY A 458 44.10 -12.98 5.71
N ASN A 459 45.21 -12.84 6.43
CA ASN A 459 45.48 -11.73 7.36
C ASN A 459 46.94 -11.24 7.33
N SER A 460 47.79 -11.82 6.48
CA SER A 460 49.20 -11.47 6.32
C SER A 460 49.66 -11.77 4.90
N THR A 461 50.82 -11.27 4.52
CA THR A 461 51.45 -11.55 3.20
C THR A 461 51.65 -13.05 2.94
N LYS A 462 51.87 -13.87 3.98
CA LYS A 462 52.00 -15.33 3.84
C LYS A 462 50.66 -16.01 3.55
N THR A 463 49.56 -15.46 4.08
CA THR A 463 48.20 -16.01 4.00
C THR A 463 47.34 -15.30 2.95
N GLN A 464 47.94 -14.43 2.12
CA GLN A 464 47.24 -13.63 1.10
C GLN A 464 46.53 -14.47 0.03
N LYS A 465 46.97 -15.72 -0.17
CA LYS A 465 46.41 -16.65 -1.17
C LYS A 465 45.24 -17.50 -0.62
N GLU A 466 44.88 -17.34 0.65
CA GLU A 466 43.81 -18.11 1.30
C GLU A 466 42.41 -17.61 0.89
N MET A 467 42.04 -17.96 -0.33
CA MET A 467 40.74 -17.70 -0.93
C MET A 467 40.14 -19.04 -1.36
N PHE A 468 39.05 -19.46 -0.72
CA PHE A 468 38.45 -20.78 -0.91
C PHE A 468 37.14 -20.67 -1.67
N LEU A 469 37.03 -21.36 -2.82
CA LEU A 469 35.84 -21.37 -3.65
C LEU A 469 34.69 -22.09 -2.94
N LEU A 470 33.61 -21.36 -2.65
CA LEU A 470 32.41 -21.86 -1.99
C LEU A 470 31.28 -22.15 -2.99
N MET A 471 31.19 -21.39 -4.08
CA MET A 471 30.22 -21.61 -5.14
C MET A 471 30.83 -21.28 -6.49
N ASP A 472 30.69 -22.20 -7.44
CA ASP A 472 31.24 -22.05 -8.79
C ASP A 472 30.30 -21.24 -9.71
N ALA A 473 30.78 -20.95 -10.93
CA ALA A 473 30.06 -20.22 -11.96
C ALA A 473 28.74 -20.90 -12.41
N THR A 474 28.55 -22.19 -12.11
CA THR A 474 27.32 -22.93 -12.41
C THR A 474 26.28 -22.87 -11.29
N GLY A 475 26.64 -22.31 -10.13
CA GLY A 475 25.78 -22.18 -8.96
C GLY A 475 25.85 -23.36 -7.99
N ASN A 476 26.80 -24.27 -8.15
CA ASN A 476 26.95 -25.43 -7.26
C ASN A 476 27.70 -25.05 -5.97
N PHE A 477 27.15 -25.42 -4.81
CA PHE A 477 27.78 -25.15 -3.51
C PHE A 477 28.83 -26.22 -3.17
N LEU A 478 30.09 -25.82 -3.12
CA LEU A 478 31.24 -26.70 -2.91
C LEU A 478 31.60 -26.83 -1.42
N THR A 479 31.21 -27.96 -0.83
CA THR A 479 31.49 -28.27 0.59
C THR A 479 32.99 -28.36 0.89
N LYS A 480 33.79 -28.82 -0.07
CA LYS A 480 35.25 -28.93 0.05
C LYS A 480 35.91 -27.57 0.35
N GLY A 481 35.46 -26.50 -0.29
CA GLY A 481 35.98 -25.15 -0.06
C GLY A 481 35.64 -24.63 1.35
N TYR A 482 34.45 -24.96 1.85
CA TYR A 482 34.05 -24.62 3.21
C TYR A 482 34.96 -25.28 4.25
N TYR A 483 35.13 -26.60 4.20
CA TYR A 483 35.96 -27.32 5.17
C TYR A 483 37.43 -26.87 5.09
N ALA A 484 37.97 -26.63 3.89
CA ALA A 484 39.32 -26.09 3.73
C ALA A 484 39.50 -24.73 4.41
N ALA A 485 38.50 -23.84 4.33
CA ALA A 485 38.53 -22.54 5.01
C ALA A 485 38.47 -22.69 6.55
N VAL A 486 37.65 -23.62 7.05
CA VAL A 486 37.54 -23.94 8.47
C VAL A 486 38.86 -24.49 9.00
N ASP A 487 39.48 -25.42 8.29
CA ASP A 487 40.74 -26.06 8.68
C ASP A 487 41.90 -25.06 8.68
N ALA A 488 42.02 -24.24 7.62
CA ALA A 488 43.02 -23.17 7.55
C ALA A 488 42.92 -22.20 8.73
N LYS A 489 41.68 -21.89 9.16
CA LYS A 489 41.45 -21.00 10.30
C LYS A 489 41.70 -21.68 11.64
N LYS A 490 41.27 -22.94 11.82
CA LYS A 490 41.55 -23.75 13.02
C LYS A 490 43.04 -23.94 13.26
N GLU A 491 43.81 -24.26 12.21
CA GLU A 491 45.27 -24.37 12.30
C GLU A 491 45.94 -23.09 12.78
N ARG A 492 45.39 -21.92 12.43
CA ARG A 492 45.93 -20.64 12.87
C ARG A 492 45.61 -20.37 14.33
N THR A 493 44.37 -20.65 14.76
CA THR A 493 43.97 -20.48 16.15
C THR A 493 44.74 -21.42 17.07
N SER A 494 45.00 -22.66 16.65
CA SER A 494 45.79 -23.62 17.44
C SER A 494 47.27 -23.22 17.55
N LYS A 495 47.91 -22.78 16.46
CA LYS A 495 49.28 -22.24 16.48
C LYS A 495 49.41 -20.98 17.34
N HIS A 496 48.37 -20.14 17.38
CA HIS A 496 48.35 -18.94 18.22
C HIS A 496 48.12 -19.26 19.70
N ALA A 497 47.23 -20.21 20.02
CA ALA A 497 46.97 -20.68 21.39
C ALA A 497 48.21 -21.34 22.03
N GLN A 498 49.03 -22.04 21.24
CA GLN A 498 50.29 -22.62 21.70
C GLN A 498 51.37 -21.57 22.03
N SER A 499 51.28 -20.35 21.49
CA SER A 499 52.33 -19.33 21.64
C SER A 499 52.01 -18.23 22.67
N PHE A 500 50.74 -17.94 22.97
CA PHE A 500 50.35 -16.78 23.81
C PHE A 500 49.22 -17.04 24.82
N GLY A 501 48.80 -18.30 25.02
CA GLY A 501 47.76 -18.67 25.99
C GLY A 501 46.32 -18.35 25.54
N THR A 502 45.35 -19.02 26.16
CA THR A 502 43.91 -18.90 25.87
C THR A 502 43.33 -17.56 26.33
N LYS A 503 43.22 -16.59 25.42
CA LYS A 503 42.34 -15.41 25.61
C LYS A 503 40.92 -15.72 25.11
N SER A 504 39.93 -15.26 25.88
CA SER A 504 38.49 -15.35 25.60
C SER A 504 38.16 -14.93 24.16
N THR A 505 37.38 -15.77 23.46
CA THR A 505 36.89 -15.58 22.10
C THR A 505 35.86 -14.45 22.04
N SER A 506 36.32 -13.20 22.08
CA SER A 506 35.45 -12.07 21.74
C SER A 506 35.10 -12.14 20.25
N HIS A 507 33.82 -12.03 19.91
CA HIS A 507 33.33 -12.00 18.52
C HIS A 507 33.77 -10.74 17.74
N ASN A 508 34.43 -9.77 18.38
CA ASN A 508 34.94 -8.56 17.74
C ASN A 508 36.45 -8.65 17.47
N THR A 509 36.84 -8.58 16.20
CA THR A 509 38.23 -8.41 15.78
C THR A 509 38.75 -7.02 16.14
N SER A 510 40.05 -6.91 16.44
CA SER A 510 40.67 -5.62 16.73
C SER A 510 40.86 -4.80 15.45
N ALA A 511 40.81 -3.46 15.55
CA ALA A 511 40.98 -2.57 14.39
C ALA A 511 42.31 -2.79 13.63
N SER A 512 43.37 -3.21 14.35
CA SER A 512 44.67 -3.56 13.75
C SER A 512 44.60 -4.81 12.88
N GLN A 513 43.86 -5.84 13.33
CA GLN A 513 43.64 -7.05 12.55
C GLN A 513 42.82 -6.75 11.29
N ASP A 514 41.75 -5.96 11.41
CA ASP A 514 40.91 -5.57 10.27
C ASP A 514 41.70 -4.81 9.21
N ARG A 515 42.57 -3.88 9.62
CA ARG A 515 43.49 -3.17 8.71
C ARG A 515 44.39 -4.14 7.94
N SER A 516 44.98 -5.11 8.63
CA SER A 516 45.89 -6.09 8.00
C SER A 516 45.17 -6.97 6.95
N VAL A 517 43.92 -7.36 7.22
CA VAL A 517 43.08 -8.16 6.33
C VAL A 517 42.79 -7.38 5.05
N TRP A 518 42.32 -6.13 5.17
CA TRP A 518 42.02 -5.28 4.01
C TRP A 518 43.24 -4.97 3.16
N LEU A 519 44.36 -4.58 3.77
CA LEU A 519 45.61 -4.32 3.02
C LEU A 519 46.07 -5.54 2.23
N THR A 520 46.07 -6.71 2.87
CA THR A 520 46.48 -7.96 2.25
C THR A 520 45.56 -8.34 1.09
N LEU A 521 44.24 -8.26 1.30
CA LEU A 521 43.25 -8.60 0.29
C LEU A 521 43.33 -7.67 -0.92
N LEU A 522 43.34 -6.35 -0.70
CA LEU A 522 43.33 -5.38 -1.78
C LEU A 522 44.64 -5.44 -2.58
N HIS A 523 45.78 -5.71 -1.93
CA HIS A 523 47.04 -5.93 -2.64
C HIS A 523 46.97 -7.18 -3.53
N PHE A 524 46.42 -8.28 -3.02
CA PHE A 524 46.21 -9.51 -3.78
C PHE A 524 45.27 -9.31 -4.98
N LEU A 525 44.15 -8.61 -4.78
CA LEU A 525 43.20 -8.32 -5.87
C LEU A 525 43.78 -7.38 -6.93
N SER A 526 44.60 -6.41 -6.51
CA SER A 526 45.31 -5.51 -7.42
C SER A 526 46.28 -6.27 -8.33
N GLN A 527 47.09 -7.16 -7.76
CA GLN A 527 48.02 -8.00 -8.52
C GLN A 527 47.32 -8.90 -9.55
N ARG A 528 46.07 -9.32 -9.27
CA ARG A 528 45.27 -10.17 -10.15
C ARG A 528 44.37 -9.40 -11.12
N GLN A 529 44.49 -8.06 -11.19
CA GLN A 529 43.61 -7.20 -12.00
C GLN A 529 42.12 -7.44 -11.73
N GLN A 530 41.76 -7.68 -10.46
CA GLN A 530 40.39 -7.91 -10.01
C GLN A 530 39.71 -6.64 -9.49
N THR A 531 40.25 -5.46 -9.83
CA THR A 531 39.66 -4.14 -9.55
C THR A 531 38.78 -3.69 -10.73
N PRO A 532 37.75 -2.84 -10.52
CA PRO A 532 37.37 -2.19 -9.26
C PRO A 532 36.62 -3.13 -8.30
N VAL A 533 36.76 -2.84 -7.00
CA VAL A 533 36.20 -3.58 -5.87
C VAL A 533 35.12 -2.74 -5.18
N VAL A 534 33.96 -3.33 -4.92
CA VAL A 534 32.93 -2.77 -4.04
C VAL A 534 32.86 -3.58 -2.75
N ALA A 535 33.18 -2.96 -1.63
CA ALA A 535 33.15 -3.54 -0.30
C ALA A 535 31.87 -3.12 0.44
N PHE A 536 30.95 -4.06 0.63
CA PHE A 536 29.73 -3.82 1.41
C PHE A 536 30.01 -3.94 2.91
N THR A 537 29.90 -2.81 3.59
CA THR A 537 30.04 -2.67 5.04
C THR A 537 28.75 -2.04 5.60
N PHE A 538 28.06 -2.74 6.51
CA PHE A 538 26.72 -2.35 7.00
C PHE A 538 26.73 -1.32 8.13
N SER A 539 27.78 -0.52 8.24
CA SER A 539 27.87 0.61 9.18
C SER A 539 28.62 1.76 8.53
N ARG A 540 28.04 2.97 8.64
CA ARG A 540 28.62 4.21 8.08
C ARG A 540 30.00 4.49 8.67
N THR A 541 30.10 4.43 10.00
CA THR A 541 31.36 4.65 10.72
C THR A 541 32.41 3.63 10.32
N ARG A 542 32.04 2.35 10.18
CA ARG A 542 32.97 1.32 9.71
C ARG A 542 33.44 1.52 8.27
N CYS A 543 32.59 2.05 7.37
CA CYS A 543 33.03 2.41 6.02
C CYS A 543 34.14 3.47 6.08
N ASP A 544 33.93 4.53 6.86
CA ASP A 544 34.90 5.61 7.07
C ASP A 544 36.20 5.09 7.70
N ASP A 545 36.10 4.27 8.74
CA ASP A 545 37.25 3.69 9.45
C ASP A 545 38.05 2.74 8.55
N ASN A 546 37.37 1.88 7.79
CA ASN A 546 38.02 0.97 6.84
C ASN A 546 38.81 1.76 5.79
N ALA A 547 38.22 2.84 5.22
CA ALA A 547 38.90 3.68 4.24
C ALA A 547 40.10 4.44 4.83
N ARG A 548 39.95 5.03 6.02
CA ARG A 548 41.04 5.73 6.75
C ARG A 548 42.19 4.78 7.13
N SER A 549 41.88 3.51 7.44
CA SER A 549 42.91 2.54 7.79
C SER A 549 43.89 2.22 6.64
N LEU A 550 43.54 2.59 5.40
CA LEU A 550 44.30 2.31 4.18
C LEU A 550 45.19 3.47 3.72
N ASP A 551 45.65 4.33 4.63
CA ASP A 551 46.50 5.50 4.33
C ASP A 551 47.80 5.19 3.56
N SER A 552 48.36 3.99 3.72
CA SER A 552 49.58 3.58 3.02
C SER A 552 49.35 3.04 1.61
N MET A 553 48.11 2.93 1.14
CA MET A 553 47.77 2.32 -0.14
C MET A 553 47.37 3.36 -1.18
N ASP A 554 48.00 3.27 -2.35
CA ASP A 554 47.72 4.10 -3.51
C ASP A 554 47.53 3.23 -4.75
N MET A 555 46.37 3.38 -5.39
CA MET A 555 45.90 2.52 -6.48
C MET A 555 45.75 3.28 -7.80
N THR A 556 46.25 4.51 -7.86
CA THR A 556 46.10 5.40 -9.01
C THR A 556 47.43 5.84 -9.59
N THR A 557 47.48 5.96 -10.91
CA THR A 557 48.61 6.53 -11.64
C THR A 557 48.63 8.05 -11.55
N SER A 558 49.76 8.69 -11.84
CA SER A 558 49.87 10.17 -11.85
C SER A 558 48.89 10.84 -12.82
N ILE A 559 48.55 10.18 -13.94
CA ILE A 559 47.58 10.68 -14.92
C ILE A 559 46.15 10.59 -14.36
N GLU A 560 45.77 9.43 -13.81
CA GLU A 560 44.46 9.25 -13.16
C GLU A 560 44.29 10.25 -12.01
N LYS A 561 45.35 10.51 -11.22
CA LYS A 561 45.32 11.52 -10.16
C LYS A 561 45.04 12.93 -10.68
N ALA A 562 45.67 13.31 -11.79
CA ALA A 562 45.45 14.61 -12.41
C ALA A 562 44.01 14.73 -12.95
N GLU A 563 43.49 13.67 -13.58
CA GLU A 563 42.10 13.63 -14.07
C GLU A 563 41.11 13.72 -12.91
N ILE A 564 41.28 12.91 -11.86
CA ILE A 564 40.45 12.92 -10.65
C ILE A 564 40.49 14.32 -10.02
N HIS A 565 41.68 14.92 -9.89
CA HIS A 565 41.81 16.24 -9.31
C HIS A 565 41.10 17.32 -10.13
N SER A 566 41.28 17.31 -11.45
CA SER A 566 40.63 18.24 -12.37
C SER A 566 39.10 18.08 -12.33
N PHE A 567 38.59 16.85 -12.40
CA PHE A 567 37.16 16.57 -12.32
C PHE A 567 36.58 16.98 -10.96
N PHE A 568 37.26 16.67 -9.86
CA PHE A 568 36.84 17.03 -8.52
C PHE A 568 36.79 18.55 -8.34
N GLN A 569 37.82 19.27 -8.79
CA GLN A 569 37.86 20.74 -8.74
C GLN A 569 36.77 21.37 -9.60
N LYS A 570 36.51 20.84 -10.80
CA LYS A 570 35.40 21.28 -11.67
C LYS A 570 34.05 21.08 -10.97
N SER A 571 33.82 19.94 -10.34
CA SER A 571 32.58 19.65 -9.61
C SER A 571 32.40 20.58 -8.40
N LEU A 572 33.46 20.84 -7.63
CA LEU A 572 33.42 21.74 -6.47
C LEU A 572 33.38 23.23 -6.82
N SER A 573 33.68 23.62 -8.06
CA SER A 573 33.58 25.02 -8.50
C SER A 573 32.17 25.61 -8.31
N ARG A 574 31.14 24.74 -8.22
CA ARG A 574 29.74 25.08 -7.96
C ARG A 574 29.47 25.48 -6.50
N LEU A 575 30.31 25.05 -5.56
CA LEU A 575 30.17 25.35 -4.13
C LEU A 575 30.81 26.70 -3.78
N ARG A 576 30.32 27.35 -2.72
CA ARG A 576 30.93 28.57 -2.15
C ARG A 576 32.27 28.26 -1.49
N GLY A 577 33.12 29.30 -1.33
CA GLY A 577 34.49 29.14 -0.83
C GLY A 577 34.61 28.42 0.51
N GLY A 578 33.74 28.74 1.49
CA GLY A 578 33.72 28.09 2.80
C GLY A 578 33.32 26.61 2.74
N ASP A 579 32.31 26.28 1.92
CA ASP A 579 31.82 24.90 1.76
C ASP A 579 32.89 23.99 1.15
N ARG A 580 33.78 24.50 0.29
CA ARG A 580 34.88 23.72 -0.31
C ARG A 580 35.91 23.24 0.71
N GLN A 581 35.98 23.87 1.88
CA GLN A 581 36.93 23.56 2.95
C GLN A 581 36.34 22.64 4.03
N LEU A 582 35.15 22.09 3.80
CA LEU A 582 34.55 21.15 4.74
C LEU A 582 35.46 19.92 4.95
N PRO A 583 35.64 19.45 6.20
CA PRO A 583 36.51 18.32 6.51
C PRO A 583 36.18 17.07 5.68
N GLN A 584 34.89 16.77 5.50
CA GLN A 584 34.45 15.64 4.68
C GLN A 584 34.91 15.75 3.21
N ILE A 585 34.90 16.96 2.63
CA ILE A 585 35.36 17.20 1.25
C ILE A 585 36.87 17.00 1.13
N LEU A 586 37.63 17.53 2.10
CA LEU A 586 39.09 17.43 2.10
C LEU A 586 39.55 15.97 2.23
N VAL A 587 38.94 15.23 3.17
CA VAL A 587 39.23 13.80 3.37
C VAL A 587 38.84 13.00 2.11
N MET A 588 37.67 13.27 1.53
CA MET A 588 37.23 12.56 0.32
C MET A 588 38.15 12.86 -0.88
N ARG A 589 38.62 14.10 -1.04
CA ARG A 589 39.59 14.48 -2.08
C ARG A 589 40.86 13.64 -1.98
N ASP A 590 41.39 13.47 -0.78
CA ASP A 590 42.65 12.77 -0.54
C ASP A 590 42.49 11.24 -0.66
N LEU A 591 41.30 10.70 -0.36
CA LEU A 591 40.93 9.32 -0.65
C LEU A 591 40.79 9.07 -2.16
N LEU A 592 40.05 9.94 -2.87
CA LEU A 592 39.82 9.82 -4.31
C LEU A 592 41.12 9.88 -5.10
N LYS A 593 42.06 10.75 -4.70
CA LYS A 593 43.43 10.81 -5.27
C LYS A 593 44.24 9.52 -5.10
N ARG A 594 43.81 8.59 -4.25
CA ARG A 594 44.42 7.27 -4.07
C ARG A 594 43.60 6.16 -4.73
N GLY A 595 42.47 6.50 -5.36
CA GLY A 595 41.53 5.55 -5.97
C GLY A 595 40.62 4.85 -4.96
N ILE A 596 40.50 5.37 -3.74
CA ILE A 596 39.66 4.83 -2.67
C ILE A 596 38.50 5.80 -2.44
N ALA A 597 37.30 5.30 -2.19
CA ALA A 597 36.14 6.13 -1.86
C ALA A 597 35.20 5.47 -0.86
N VAL A 598 34.34 6.29 -0.26
CA VAL A 598 33.30 5.85 0.70
C VAL A 598 31.93 6.32 0.23
N HIS A 599 30.93 5.43 0.20
CA HIS A 599 29.56 5.73 -0.19
C HIS A 599 28.55 5.23 0.85
N HIS A 600 27.95 6.17 1.57
CA HIS A 600 26.80 5.90 2.42
C HIS A 600 25.94 7.16 2.55
N SER A 601 24.78 7.02 3.18
CA SER A 601 23.78 8.10 3.31
C SER A 601 24.23 9.31 4.16
N GLY A 602 25.41 9.25 4.80
CA GLY A 602 25.99 10.34 5.59
C GLY A 602 26.95 11.22 4.81
N ILE A 603 27.37 10.78 3.61
CA ILE A 603 28.18 11.57 2.69
C ILE A 603 27.29 12.60 1.99
N LEU A 604 27.82 13.82 1.82
CA LEU A 604 27.16 14.93 1.13
C LEU A 604 26.65 14.52 -0.26
N PRO A 605 25.45 14.94 -0.69
CA PRO A 605 24.88 14.55 -1.99
C PRO A 605 25.82 14.78 -3.18
N ILE A 606 26.43 15.97 -3.28
CA ILE A 606 27.38 16.29 -4.35
C ILE A 606 28.59 15.35 -4.36
N LEU A 607 29.12 14.97 -3.19
CA LEU A 607 30.25 14.04 -3.11
C LEU A 607 29.86 12.63 -3.54
N LYS A 608 28.65 12.16 -3.19
CA LYS A 608 28.16 10.85 -3.65
C LYS A 608 28.09 10.79 -5.17
N GLU A 609 27.56 11.83 -5.81
CA GLU A 609 27.50 11.90 -7.28
C GLU A 609 28.89 11.93 -7.92
N VAL A 610 29.84 12.69 -7.34
CA VAL A 610 31.24 12.67 -7.78
C VAL A 610 31.84 11.27 -7.70
N ILE A 611 31.63 10.56 -6.58
CA ILE A 611 32.14 9.21 -6.37
C ILE A 611 31.52 8.23 -7.36
N GLU A 612 30.21 8.29 -7.57
CA GLU A 612 29.50 7.45 -8.54
C GLU A 612 30.02 7.68 -9.97
N MET A 613 30.20 8.94 -10.38
CA MET A 613 30.73 9.28 -11.70
C MET A 613 32.18 8.83 -11.86
N LEU A 614 33.05 9.03 -10.86
CA LEU A 614 34.44 8.56 -10.91
C LEU A 614 34.54 7.03 -10.87
N PHE A 615 33.63 6.35 -10.17
CA PHE A 615 33.53 4.90 -10.16
C PHE A 615 33.09 4.37 -11.53
N SER A 616 32.11 5.00 -12.18
CA SER A 616 31.66 4.64 -13.53
C SER A 616 32.77 4.76 -14.58
N ARG A 617 33.69 5.73 -14.41
CA ARG A 617 34.87 5.92 -15.26
C ARG A 617 36.02 4.96 -14.93
N GLY A 618 35.88 4.13 -13.90
CA GLY A 618 36.92 3.20 -13.46
C GLY A 618 38.10 3.87 -12.75
N LEU A 619 37.97 5.13 -12.31
CA LEU A 619 39.01 5.87 -11.58
C LEU A 619 39.04 5.50 -10.09
N VAL A 620 37.87 5.22 -9.50
CA VAL A 620 37.77 4.63 -8.16
C VAL A 620 37.97 3.13 -8.25
N LYS A 621 39.06 2.63 -7.66
CA LYS A 621 39.42 1.20 -7.68
C LYS A 621 38.85 0.44 -6.49
N VAL A 622 38.61 1.10 -5.35
CA VAL A 622 38.03 0.50 -4.15
C VAL A 622 36.95 1.42 -3.59
N LEU A 623 35.73 0.91 -3.45
CA LEU A 623 34.59 1.63 -2.91
C LEU A 623 34.05 0.91 -1.68
N PHE A 624 34.14 1.55 -0.51
CA PHE A 624 33.44 1.08 0.69
C PHE A 624 32.02 1.64 0.69
N ALA A 625 31.03 0.76 0.62
CA ALA A 625 29.65 1.16 0.46
C ALA A 625 28.71 0.48 1.44
N THR A 626 27.65 1.18 1.83
CA THR A 626 26.49 0.57 2.49
C THR A 626 25.52 -0.03 1.46
N GLU A 627 24.53 -0.80 1.92
CA GLU A 627 23.48 -1.43 1.10
C GLU A 627 22.79 -0.46 0.12
N THR A 628 22.64 0.81 0.50
CA THR A 628 22.06 1.87 -0.35
C THR A 628 22.73 2.03 -1.71
N PHE A 629 24.00 1.64 -1.86
CA PHE A 629 24.69 1.68 -3.15
C PHE A 629 24.21 0.57 -4.09
N ALA A 630 24.01 -0.66 -3.56
CA ALA A 630 23.50 -1.79 -4.34
C ALA A 630 22.08 -1.53 -4.85
N MET A 631 21.32 -0.79 -4.06
CA MET A 631 19.95 -0.40 -4.32
C MET A 631 19.83 0.85 -5.21
N GLY A 632 20.71 1.84 -5.02
CA GLY A 632 20.47 3.21 -5.49
C GLY A 632 21.05 3.57 -6.86
N VAL A 633 21.97 2.78 -7.42
CA VAL A 633 22.70 3.15 -8.65
C VAL A 633 23.05 1.91 -9.48
N ASN A 634 23.00 2.03 -10.80
CA ASN A 634 23.41 0.93 -11.70
C ASN A 634 24.91 0.98 -12.03
N MET A 635 25.77 0.56 -11.11
CA MET A 635 27.24 0.55 -11.29
C MET A 635 27.83 -0.86 -11.07
N PRO A 636 28.17 -1.61 -12.13
CA PRO A 636 28.80 -2.93 -11.99
C PRO A 636 30.29 -2.81 -11.63
N ALA A 637 30.76 -3.73 -10.77
CA ALA A 637 32.15 -3.86 -10.33
C ALA A 637 32.76 -5.17 -10.81
N ARG A 638 34.09 -5.29 -10.86
CA ARG A 638 34.75 -6.58 -11.16
C ARG A 638 34.58 -7.56 -9.99
N THR A 639 34.79 -7.05 -8.77
CA THR A 639 34.74 -7.83 -7.53
C THR A 639 33.83 -7.17 -6.50
N VAL A 640 33.03 -7.97 -5.80
CA VAL A 640 32.25 -7.55 -4.63
C VAL A 640 32.79 -8.24 -3.39
N VAL A 641 32.97 -7.49 -2.31
CA VAL A 641 33.46 -7.99 -1.01
C VAL A 641 32.41 -7.72 0.06
N PHE A 642 32.05 -8.73 0.84
CA PHE A 642 31.20 -8.59 2.02
C PHE A 642 32.06 -8.54 3.28
N ASP A 643 32.03 -7.41 3.98
CA ASP A 643 32.73 -7.23 5.25
C ASP A 643 32.12 -8.08 6.38
N SER A 644 30.79 -8.26 6.32
CA SER A 644 29.99 -9.06 7.24
C SER A 644 28.81 -9.66 6.46
N ILE A 645 28.19 -10.72 6.99
CA ILE A 645 26.89 -11.25 6.52
C ILE A 645 25.74 -10.89 7.48
N ARG A 646 26.06 -10.17 8.57
CA ARG A 646 25.10 -9.70 9.57
C ARG A 646 24.95 -8.19 9.49
N LYS A 647 23.70 -7.72 9.54
CA LYS A 647 23.34 -6.30 9.60
C LYS A 647 22.36 -6.02 10.73
N HIS A 648 22.30 -4.75 11.15
CA HIS A 648 21.34 -4.27 12.12
C HIS A 648 20.10 -3.75 11.39
N ASP A 649 18.91 -4.26 11.69
CA ASP A 649 17.66 -3.87 11.02
C ASP A 649 16.89 -2.75 11.74
N GLY A 650 17.44 -2.23 12.84
CA GLY A 650 16.80 -1.23 13.70
C GLY A 650 16.37 -1.83 15.05
N THR A 651 16.09 -3.13 15.09
CA THR A 651 15.73 -3.86 16.31
C THR A 651 16.85 -4.75 16.82
N GLY A 652 17.58 -5.40 15.91
CA GLY A 652 18.67 -6.30 16.27
C GLY A 652 19.55 -6.70 15.10
N PHE A 653 20.57 -7.53 15.38
CA PHE A 653 21.50 -8.03 14.36
C PHE A 653 21.01 -9.35 13.75
N ARG A 654 20.61 -9.31 12.47
CA ARG A 654 20.18 -10.47 11.68
C ARG A 654 21.12 -10.77 10.51
N ASN A 655 21.05 -11.99 9.98
CA ASN A 655 21.70 -12.35 8.72
C ASN A 655 21.02 -11.63 7.53
N LEU A 656 21.77 -11.46 6.45
CA LEU A 656 21.24 -10.95 5.19
C LEU A 656 20.20 -11.91 4.61
N LEU A 657 19.11 -11.35 4.08
CA LEU A 657 18.12 -12.12 3.34
C LEU A 657 18.68 -12.52 1.97
N PRO A 658 18.20 -13.62 1.37
CA PRO A 658 18.67 -14.07 0.06
C PRO A 658 18.52 -13.00 -1.02
N GLY A 659 17.41 -12.25 -1.02
CA GLY A 659 17.20 -11.13 -1.95
C GLY A 659 18.24 -10.02 -1.80
N GLU A 660 18.54 -9.59 -0.57
CA GLU A 660 19.54 -8.56 -0.26
C GLU A 660 20.93 -9.00 -0.74
N TYR A 661 21.30 -10.26 -0.46
CA TYR A 661 22.56 -10.84 -0.88
C TYR A 661 22.69 -10.91 -2.40
N ILE A 662 21.69 -11.45 -3.10
CA ILE A 662 21.68 -11.59 -4.56
C ILE A 662 21.77 -10.22 -5.25
N GLN A 663 21.13 -9.18 -4.71
CA GLN A 663 21.23 -7.83 -5.25
C GLN A 663 22.64 -7.24 -5.11
N MET A 664 23.24 -7.35 -3.91
CA MET A 664 24.60 -6.87 -3.65
C MET A 664 25.66 -7.65 -4.43
N ALA A 665 25.62 -8.99 -4.36
CA ALA A 665 26.51 -9.87 -5.11
C ALA A 665 26.32 -9.71 -6.63
N GLY A 666 25.09 -9.42 -7.06
CA GLY A 666 24.70 -9.11 -8.42
C GLY A 666 25.34 -7.84 -9.01
N ARG A 667 26.11 -7.07 -8.23
CA ARG A 667 26.96 -5.99 -8.76
C ARG A 667 28.31 -6.47 -9.27
N ALA A 668 28.74 -7.70 -8.97
CA ALA A 668 30.00 -8.26 -9.47
C ALA A 668 29.89 -8.77 -10.92
N GLY A 669 30.92 -8.52 -11.73
CA GLY A 669 30.96 -8.89 -13.14
C GLY A 669 30.30 -7.85 -14.04
N ARG A 670 31.09 -7.22 -14.89
CA ARG A 670 30.67 -6.23 -15.89
C ARG A 670 30.38 -6.92 -17.23
N ARG A 671 29.14 -6.78 -17.72
CA ARG A 671 28.71 -7.36 -19.01
C ARG A 671 29.62 -6.86 -20.14
N GLY A 672 30.15 -7.80 -20.94
CA GLY A 672 31.02 -7.50 -22.09
C GLY A 672 32.50 -7.26 -21.74
N LEU A 673 32.86 -7.10 -20.47
CA LEU A 673 34.27 -6.93 -20.03
C LEU A 673 34.78 -8.15 -19.26
N ASP A 674 33.89 -8.77 -18.47
CA ASP A 674 34.23 -9.76 -17.47
C ASP A 674 33.62 -11.13 -17.84
N ALA A 675 34.44 -12.19 -17.87
CA ALA A 675 33.95 -13.56 -18.11
C ALA A 675 33.18 -14.13 -16.91
N THR A 676 33.73 -13.94 -15.70
CA THR A 676 33.10 -14.25 -14.41
C THR A 676 33.22 -13.04 -13.48
N GLY A 677 32.26 -12.88 -12.58
CA GLY A 677 32.30 -11.91 -11.48
C GLY A 677 32.73 -12.56 -10.17
N THR A 678 33.60 -11.90 -9.41
CA THR A 678 34.16 -12.46 -8.17
C THR A 678 33.42 -11.89 -6.95
N VAL A 679 32.93 -12.76 -6.06
CA VAL A 679 32.29 -12.38 -4.79
C VAL A 679 33.07 -12.95 -3.63
N ILE A 680 33.44 -12.15 -2.64
CA ILE A 680 34.30 -12.56 -1.52
C ILE A 680 33.61 -12.24 -0.20
N ILE A 681 33.53 -13.21 0.71
CA ILE A 681 33.03 -13.01 2.07
C ILE A 681 34.23 -13.03 3.03
N LEU A 682 34.40 -11.96 3.82
CA LEU A 682 35.49 -11.87 4.78
C LEU A 682 35.21 -12.70 6.03
N CYS A 683 36.10 -13.65 6.32
CA CYS A 683 36.08 -14.41 7.56
C CYS A 683 37.07 -13.75 8.54
N LYS A 684 36.68 -12.64 9.18
CA LYS A 684 37.52 -11.89 10.14
C LYS A 684 37.68 -12.63 11.48
N ALA A 685 36.60 -12.83 12.25
CA ALA A 685 36.64 -13.54 13.54
C ALA A 685 36.66 -15.07 13.39
N GLY A 686 35.69 -15.62 12.65
CA GLY A 686 35.55 -17.06 12.39
C GLY A 686 35.04 -17.32 10.96
N VAL A 687 34.93 -18.58 10.56
CA VAL A 687 34.17 -18.98 9.38
C VAL A 687 32.70 -19.10 9.82
N GLN A 688 31.78 -18.53 9.03
CA GLN A 688 30.35 -18.56 9.33
C GLN A 688 29.79 -19.98 9.23
N GLU A 689 28.64 -20.24 9.84
CA GLU A 689 28.02 -21.56 9.75
C GLU A 689 27.60 -21.88 8.30
N MET A 690 27.75 -23.15 7.93
CA MET A 690 27.42 -23.61 6.58
C MET A 690 25.92 -23.51 6.28
N SER A 691 25.07 -23.74 7.30
CA SER A 691 23.61 -23.56 7.25
C SER A 691 23.26 -22.14 6.85
N ASP A 692 23.79 -21.14 7.56
CA ASP A 692 23.55 -19.72 7.31
C ASP A 692 23.99 -19.30 5.91
N LEU A 693 25.18 -19.73 5.48
CA LEU A 693 25.68 -19.44 4.14
C LEU A 693 24.80 -20.07 3.05
N ARG A 694 24.34 -21.30 3.24
CA ARG A 694 23.43 -21.98 2.30
C ARG A 694 22.09 -21.26 2.22
N VAL A 695 21.50 -20.88 3.35
CA VAL A 695 20.22 -20.16 3.38
C VAL A 695 20.38 -18.80 2.68
N MET A 696 21.43 -18.05 2.97
CA MET A 696 21.66 -16.73 2.35
C MET A 696 21.91 -16.83 0.83
N MET A 697 22.68 -17.81 0.35
CA MET A 697 23.12 -17.87 -1.05
C MET A 697 22.15 -18.64 -1.96
N LEU A 698 21.55 -19.72 -1.48
CA LEU A 698 20.66 -20.60 -2.25
C LEU A 698 19.19 -20.50 -1.81
N GLY A 699 18.90 -19.69 -0.78
CA GLY A 699 17.55 -19.47 -0.31
C GLY A 699 16.66 -18.83 -1.37
N LYS A 700 15.36 -19.09 -1.27
CA LYS A 700 14.38 -18.46 -2.14
C LYS A 700 14.35 -16.95 -1.85
N PRO A 701 14.39 -16.08 -2.87
CA PRO A 701 14.16 -14.65 -2.68
C PRO A 701 12.80 -14.40 -2.01
N THR A 702 12.68 -13.24 -1.35
CA THR A 702 11.43 -12.81 -0.73
C THR A 702 10.33 -12.71 -1.79
N THR A 703 9.14 -13.21 -1.46
CA THR A 703 7.94 -13.04 -2.30
C THR A 703 7.48 -11.58 -2.22
N LEU A 704 6.84 -11.10 -3.27
CA LEU A 704 6.12 -9.83 -3.24
C LEU A 704 4.93 -9.98 -2.28
N GLN A 705 4.83 -9.09 -1.29
CA GLN A 705 3.75 -9.04 -0.31
C GLN A 705 3.18 -7.64 -0.28
N SER A 706 1.86 -7.53 -0.13
CA SER A 706 1.19 -6.25 0.01
C SER A 706 1.67 -5.54 1.28
N GLN A 707 2.00 -4.27 1.17
CA GLN A 707 2.25 -3.37 2.30
C GLN A 707 1.14 -2.33 2.43
N PHE A 708 0.00 -2.57 1.78
CA PHE A 708 -1.13 -1.65 1.76
C PHE A 708 -1.63 -1.37 3.17
N ARG A 709 -1.74 -0.09 3.50
CA ARG A 709 -2.27 0.40 4.78
C ARG A 709 -3.08 1.66 4.53
N LEU A 710 -4.07 1.89 5.37
CA LEU A 710 -4.89 3.08 5.28
C LEU A 710 -4.15 4.28 5.87
N THR A 711 -3.96 5.32 5.06
CA THR A 711 -3.45 6.63 5.52
C THR A 711 -4.59 7.64 5.62
N TYR A 712 -4.51 8.64 6.50
CA TYR A 712 -5.60 9.63 6.58
C TYR A 712 -5.67 10.47 5.31
N THR A 713 -4.52 10.80 4.71
CA THR A 713 -4.45 11.50 3.42
C THR A 713 -5.14 10.73 2.29
N MET A 714 -4.97 9.40 2.21
CA MET A 714 -5.68 8.56 1.23
C MET A 714 -7.21 8.61 1.47
N ILE A 715 -7.65 8.41 2.71
CA ILE A 715 -9.08 8.43 3.07
C ILE A 715 -9.70 9.79 2.70
N LEU A 716 -9.06 10.89 3.07
CA LEU A 716 -9.57 12.24 2.79
C LEU A 716 -9.58 12.58 1.30
N ASN A 717 -8.58 12.13 0.53
CA ASN A 717 -8.53 12.33 -0.92
C ASN A 717 -9.65 11.57 -1.65
N LEU A 718 -10.00 10.37 -1.18
CA LEU A 718 -11.09 9.57 -1.76
C LEU A 718 -12.47 10.08 -1.33
N LEU A 719 -12.65 10.44 -0.05
CA LEU A 719 -13.91 11.03 0.43
C LEU A 719 -14.25 12.37 -0.23
N ARG A 720 -13.25 13.07 -0.81
CA ARG A 720 -13.47 14.28 -1.61
C ARG A 720 -14.22 14.00 -2.92
N VAL A 721 -14.12 12.78 -3.46
CA VAL A 721 -14.64 12.40 -4.78
C VAL A 721 -15.65 11.28 -4.58
N GLU A 722 -16.93 11.60 -4.58
CA GLU A 722 -18.00 10.64 -4.25
C GLU A 722 -18.00 9.38 -5.12
N ALA A 723 -17.58 9.51 -6.38
CA ALA A 723 -17.54 8.41 -7.33
C ALA A 723 -16.45 7.35 -7.04
N LEU A 724 -15.47 7.64 -6.17
CA LEU A 724 -14.40 6.70 -5.80
C LEU A 724 -14.46 6.36 -4.31
N ARG A 725 -15.05 5.21 -3.98
CA ARG A 725 -15.18 4.79 -2.57
C ARG A 725 -13.89 4.15 -2.08
N VAL A 726 -13.57 4.37 -0.81
CA VAL A 726 -12.42 3.75 -0.14
C VAL A 726 -12.52 2.22 -0.14
N THR A 727 -13.74 1.69 -0.03
CA THR A 727 -14.01 0.24 -0.10
C THR A 727 -13.64 -0.36 -1.45
N ASP A 728 -13.86 0.36 -2.55
CA ASP A 728 -13.48 -0.09 -3.90
C ASP A 728 -11.95 -0.17 -4.04
N MET A 729 -11.22 0.73 -3.38
CA MET A 729 -9.75 0.70 -3.35
C MET A 729 -9.22 -0.45 -2.48
N MET A 730 -9.83 -0.68 -1.30
CA MET A 730 -9.49 -1.81 -0.43
C MET A 730 -9.77 -3.16 -1.11
N ARG A 731 -10.91 -3.30 -1.81
CA ARG A 731 -11.27 -4.53 -2.53
C ARG A 731 -10.24 -4.88 -3.62
N ARG A 732 -9.61 -3.87 -4.22
CA ARG A 732 -8.63 -4.01 -5.30
C ARG A 732 -7.18 -4.07 -4.79
N SER A 733 -6.94 -3.98 -3.48
CA SER A 733 -5.59 -4.10 -2.91
C SER A 733 -5.00 -5.49 -3.18
N PHE A 734 -3.67 -5.58 -3.18
CA PHE A 734 -3.01 -6.87 -3.41
C PHE A 734 -3.23 -7.85 -2.25
N SER A 735 -3.42 -7.34 -1.02
CA SER A 735 -3.72 -8.16 0.16
C SER A 735 -5.00 -8.99 0.02
N GLU A 736 -6.01 -8.44 -0.67
CA GLU A 736 -7.31 -9.08 -0.85
C GLU A 736 -7.40 -9.92 -2.14
N SER A 737 -6.34 -9.95 -2.95
CA SER A 737 -6.28 -10.68 -4.23
C SER A 737 -6.40 -12.21 -4.10
N HIS A 738 -6.21 -12.75 -2.89
CA HIS A 738 -6.34 -14.18 -2.59
C HIS A 738 -7.79 -14.60 -2.34
N ARG A 739 -8.73 -13.64 -2.27
CA ARG A 739 -10.16 -13.95 -2.23
C ARG A 739 -10.56 -14.54 -3.57
N ASP A 740 -11.05 -15.77 -3.54
CA ASP A 740 -11.53 -16.45 -4.74
C ASP A 740 -12.96 -15.99 -5.06
N THR A 741 -13.13 -14.67 -5.26
CA THR A 741 -14.44 -14.02 -5.40
C THR A 741 -15.22 -14.62 -6.57
N GLN A 742 -14.54 -15.02 -7.65
CA GLN A 742 -15.18 -15.67 -8.79
C GLN A 742 -15.69 -17.08 -8.45
N ALA A 743 -14.92 -17.89 -7.73
CA ALA A 743 -15.39 -19.18 -7.27
C ALA A 743 -16.56 -19.04 -6.29
N HIS A 744 -16.51 -18.04 -5.39
CA HIS A 744 -17.60 -17.71 -4.49
C HIS A 744 -18.85 -17.25 -5.24
N GLU A 745 -18.74 -16.36 -6.23
CA GLU A 745 -19.86 -15.90 -7.07
C GLU A 745 -20.53 -17.06 -7.83
N LYS A 746 -19.71 -17.97 -8.39
CA LYS A 746 -20.23 -19.17 -9.05
C LYS A 746 -20.99 -20.06 -8.08
N ARG A 747 -20.41 -20.34 -6.92
CA ARG A 747 -21.05 -21.14 -5.85
C ARG A 747 -22.32 -20.47 -5.32
N ILE A 748 -22.34 -19.14 -5.18
CA ILE A 748 -23.53 -18.34 -4.83
C ILE A 748 -24.63 -18.54 -5.87
N SER A 749 -24.30 -18.51 -7.17
CA SER A 749 -25.27 -18.75 -8.24
C SER A 749 -25.84 -20.16 -8.19
N GLU A 750 -25.02 -21.17 -7.91
CA GLU A 750 -25.43 -22.56 -7.69
C GLU A 750 -26.34 -22.71 -6.46
N LEU A 751 -25.95 -22.14 -5.31
CA LEU A 751 -26.73 -22.17 -4.07
C LEU A 751 -28.08 -21.46 -4.23
N LYS A 752 -28.13 -20.29 -4.88
CA LYS A 752 -29.38 -19.58 -5.20
C LYS A 752 -30.34 -20.46 -6.01
N LYS A 753 -29.82 -21.21 -6.99
CA LYS A 753 -30.62 -22.18 -7.75
C LYS A 753 -31.13 -23.31 -6.86
N MET A 754 -30.28 -23.87 -5.98
CA MET A 754 -30.70 -24.92 -5.04
C MET A 754 -31.78 -24.42 -4.07
N VAL A 755 -31.63 -23.23 -3.48
CA VAL A 755 -32.65 -22.63 -2.61
C VAL A 755 -33.98 -22.45 -3.35
N SER A 756 -33.94 -22.01 -4.61
CA SER A 756 -35.15 -21.85 -5.43
C SER A 756 -35.84 -23.18 -5.78
N SER A 757 -35.10 -24.29 -5.81
CA SER A 757 -35.65 -25.62 -6.09
C SER A 757 -36.27 -26.30 -4.87
N LEU A 758 -35.97 -25.82 -3.66
CA LEU A 758 -36.52 -26.35 -2.42
C LEU A 758 -37.92 -25.77 -2.15
N PRO A 759 -38.88 -26.60 -1.67
CA PRO A 759 -40.24 -26.15 -1.39
C PRO A 759 -40.25 -25.04 -0.33
N PRO A 760 -41.13 -24.02 -0.46
CA PRO A 760 -41.26 -22.94 0.52
C PRO A 760 -41.61 -23.53 1.90
N LEU A 761 -41.10 -22.89 2.96
CA LEU A 761 -41.38 -23.31 4.33
C LEU A 761 -42.84 -22.97 4.66
N ASP A 762 -43.58 -23.96 5.15
CA ASP A 762 -44.91 -23.74 5.72
C ASP A 762 -44.73 -23.15 7.12
N THR A 763 -45.18 -21.91 7.31
CA THR A 763 -45.05 -21.15 8.58
C THR A 763 -46.40 -20.98 9.28
N GLU A 764 -47.44 -21.71 8.88
CA GLU A 764 -48.77 -21.59 9.46
C GLU A 764 -48.94 -22.44 10.74
N GLY A 765 -49.78 -21.96 11.67
CA GLY A 765 -50.18 -22.70 12.88
C GLY A 765 -49.04 -22.95 13.87
N GLN A 766 -48.79 -24.22 14.21
CA GLN A 766 -47.82 -24.65 15.23
C GLN A 766 -46.34 -24.56 14.77
N LEU A 767 -46.09 -24.16 13.51
CA LEU A 767 -44.75 -24.05 12.91
C LEU A 767 -44.29 -22.60 12.74
N SER A 768 -45.03 -21.61 13.26
CA SER A 768 -44.71 -20.19 13.12
C SER A 768 -43.38 -19.77 13.76
N ASP A 769 -42.93 -20.49 14.78
CA ASP A 769 -41.71 -20.21 15.55
C ASP A 769 -40.53 -21.12 15.17
N MET A 770 -40.65 -21.88 14.08
CA MET A 770 -39.66 -22.86 13.64
C MET A 770 -38.33 -22.23 13.18
N LEU A 771 -38.36 -21.06 12.53
CA LEU A 771 -37.15 -20.31 12.18
C LEU A 771 -36.41 -19.76 13.42
N PRO A 772 -37.08 -19.04 14.36
CA PRO A 772 -36.49 -18.68 15.65
C PRO A 772 -35.94 -19.86 16.44
N TYR A 773 -36.63 -21.01 16.44
CA TYR A 773 -36.14 -22.23 17.06
C TYR A 773 -34.84 -22.72 16.44
N TYR A 774 -34.78 -22.81 15.10
CA TYR A 774 -33.56 -23.22 14.38
C TYR A 774 -32.37 -22.30 14.67
N HIS A 775 -32.57 -20.98 14.66
CA HIS A 775 -31.50 -20.02 15.00
C HIS A 775 -31.03 -20.17 16.44
N THR A 776 -31.97 -20.32 17.39
CA THR A 776 -31.66 -20.51 18.81
C THR A 776 -30.87 -21.80 19.05
N VAL A 777 -31.25 -22.91 18.39
CA VAL A 777 -30.50 -24.17 18.48
C VAL A 777 -29.13 -24.08 17.83
N THR A 778 -29.02 -23.40 16.70
CA THR A 778 -27.75 -23.22 16.00
C THR A 778 -26.79 -22.36 16.83
N GLU A 779 -27.26 -21.25 17.38
CA GLU A 779 -26.50 -20.40 18.30
C GLU A 779 -26.04 -21.22 19.51
N LEU A 780 -26.97 -21.92 20.18
CA LEU A 780 -26.66 -22.78 21.33
C LEU A 780 -25.57 -23.81 21.01
N ARG A 781 -25.67 -24.46 19.86
CA ARG A 781 -24.65 -25.42 19.41
C ARG A 781 -23.29 -24.74 19.23
N THR A 782 -23.25 -23.61 18.52
CA THR A 782 -21.98 -22.90 18.26
C THR A 782 -21.32 -22.39 19.55
N THR A 783 -22.10 -21.80 20.46
CA THR A 783 -21.62 -21.33 21.77
C THR A 783 -21.17 -22.50 22.64
N THR A 784 -21.89 -23.62 22.64
CA THR A 784 -21.50 -24.83 23.38
C THR A 784 -20.21 -25.43 22.84
N GLU A 785 -20.03 -25.50 21.52
CA GLU A 785 -18.80 -25.99 20.88
C GLU A 785 -17.59 -25.06 21.15
N ALA A 786 -17.81 -23.73 21.20
CA ALA A 786 -16.77 -22.76 21.58
C ALA A 786 -16.36 -22.90 23.04
N LEU A 787 -17.34 -22.99 23.94
CA LEU A 787 -17.14 -23.19 25.38
C LEU A 787 -16.43 -24.53 25.67
N GLN A 788 -16.82 -25.58 24.96
CA GLN A 788 -16.19 -26.90 25.05
C GLN A 788 -14.73 -26.86 24.57
N ARG A 789 -14.43 -26.16 23.46
CA ARG A 789 -13.04 -25.94 23.02
C ARG A 789 -12.21 -25.21 24.08
N ALA A 790 -12.74 -24.12 24.65
CA ALA A 790 -12.07 -23.39 25.73
C ALA A 790 -11.83 -24.26 26.97
N ILE A 791 -12.79 -25.10 27.35
CA ILE A 791 -12.64 -26.07 28.45
C ILE A 791 -11.52 -27.07 28.13
N LEU A 792 -11.50 -27.64 26.93
CA LEU A 792 -10.57 -28.69 26.54
C LEU A 792 -9.14 -28.19 26.31
N GLU A 793 -8.96 -26.91 25.93
CA GLU A 793 -7.67 -26.24 25.84
C GLU A 793 -7.13 -25.79 27.21
N SER A 794 -8.01 -25.67 28.20
CA SER A 794 -7.62 -25.24 29.55
C SER A 794 -6.88 -26.34 30.34
N VAL A 795 -5.93 -25.92 31.16
CA VAL A 795 -5.19 -26.81 32.07
C VAL A 795 -6.13 -27.51 33.07
N ASN A 796 -7.18 -26.81 33.54
CA ASN A 796 -8.12 -27.35 34.51
C ASN A 796 -9.10 -28.35 33.88
N GLY A 797 -9.55 -28.11 32.64
CA GLY A 797 -10.34 -29.09 31.89
C GLY A 797 -9.57 -30.36 31.58
N LEU A 798 -8.30 -30.26 31.19
CA LEU A 798 -7.42 -31.42 31.00
C LEU A 798 -7.15 -32.19 32.30
N LYS A 799 -7.11 -31.52 33.46
CA LYS A 799 -7.03 -32.18 34.77
C LYS A 799 -8.34 -32.88 35.15
N ALA A 800 -9.48 -32.33 34.74
CA ALA A 800 -10.79 -32.92 35.00
C ALA A 800 -11.00 -34.25 34.24
N LEU A 801 -10.41 -34.40 33.06
CA LEU A 801 -10.33 -35.63 32.25
C LEU A 801 -9.30 -36.64 32.81
N SER A 802 -9.47 -37.01 34.07
CA SER A 802 -8.65 -38.02 34.75
C SER A 802 -9.30 -39.41 34.72
N VAL A 803 -8.49 -40.43 34.99
CA VAL A 803 -8.95 -41.81 35.10
C VAL A 803 -10.11 -41.93 36.11
N GLY A 804 -11.17 -42.63 35.72
CA GLY A 804 -12.40 -42.78 36.49
C GLY A 804 -13.45 -41.68 36.26
N ARG A 805 -13.12 -40.60 35.54
CA ARG A 805 -14.10 -39.57 35.16
C ARG A 805 -15.12 -40.13 34.17
N VAL A 806 -16.41 -39.85 34.42
CA VAL A 806 -17.48 -40.14 33.46
C VAL A 806 -17.63 -38.97 32.49
N VAL A 807 -17.71 -39.27 31.21
CA VAL A 807 -17.83 -38.32 30.11
C VAL A 807 -18.96 -38.70 29.17
N LEU A 808 -19.50 -37.70 28.47
CA LEU A 808 -20.50 -37.91 27.43
C LEU A 808 -19.78 -37.99 26.08
N VAL A 809 -19.96 -39.11 25.39
CA VAL A 809 -19.30 -39.42 24.12
C VAL A 809 -20.28 -39.23 22.97
N ASN A 810 -19.85 -38.46 21.97
CA ASN A 810 -20.60 -38.26 20.74
C ASN A 810 -19.64 -38.43 19.54
N ASN A 811 -19.75 -39.57 18.86
CA ASN A 811 -18.95 -39.90 17.68
C ASN A 811 -19.83 -40.60 16.63
N LYS A 812 -19.24 -41.07 15.53
CA LYS A 812 -20.00 -41.74 14.45
C LYS A 812 -20.73 -43.02 14.89
N GLN A 813 -20.33 -43.65 16.00
CA GLN A 813 -20.85 -44.93 16.49
C GLN A 813 -21.72 -44.79 17.75
N HIS A 814 -21.51 -43.73 18.54
CA HIS A 814 -22.13 -43.51 19.83
C HIS A 814 -22.69 -42.08 19.89
N LEU A 815 -24.01 -41.94 20.07
CA LEU A 815 -24.68 -40.65 20.23
C LEU A 815 -25.11 -40.51 21.69
N ASN A 816 -24.64 -39.48 22.40
CA ASN A 816 -24.95 -39.21 23.81
C ASN A 816 -24.73 -40.42 24.75
N ALA A 817 -23.72 -41.24 24.49
CA ALA A 817 -23.40 -42.41 25.31
C ALA A 817 -22.50 -42.03 26.50
N LEU A 818 -22.72 -42.65 27.67
CA LEU A 818 -21.84 -42.47 28.82
C LEU A 818 -20.60 -43.36 28.70
N GLY A 819 -19.43 -42.76 28.91
CA GLY A 819 -18.16 -43.46 28.98
C GLY A 819 -17.39 -43.14 30.25
N VAL A 820 -16.56 -44.07 30.73
CA VAL A 820 -15.62 -43.83 31.83
C VAL A 820 -14.18 -43.86 31.31
N ILE A 821 -13.40 -42.83 31.63
CA ILE A 821 -11.99 -42.74 31.22
C ILE A 821 -11.18 -43.79 31.98
N LEU A 822 -10.45 -44.63 31.24
CA LEU A 822 -9.58 -45.66 31.78
C LEU A 822 -8.11 -45.25 31.73
N GLN A 823 -7.69 -44.56 30.66
CA GLN A 823 -6.29 -44.17 30.47
C GLN A 823 -6.19 -42.88 29.67
N VAL A 824 -5.16 -42.07 29.94
CA VAL A 824 -4.84 -40.84 29.22
C VAL A 824 -3.44 -40.94 28.63
N SER A 825 -3.27 -40.66 27.34
CA SER A 825 -1.95 -40.72 26.68
C SER A 825 -1.01 -39.60 27.15
N SER A 826 0.30 -39.85 27.07
CA SER A 826 1.37 -38.91 27.43
C SER A 826 1.77 -37.93 26.31
N ASP A 827 1.34 -38.16 25.07
CA ASP A 827 1.60 -37.26 23.94
C ASP A 827 0.80 -35.95 24.07
N SER A 828 1.49 -34.81 24.03
CA SER A 828 0.89 -33.47 24.18
C SER A 828 0.28 -32.93 22.89
N VAL A 829 0.67 -33.43 21.71
CA VAL A 829 0.20 -32.94 20.41
C VAL A 829 -1.04 -33.71 19.93
N ASN A 830 -1.08 -35.03 20.14
CA ASN A 830 -2.20 -35.89 19.76
C ASN A 830 -2.74 -36.68 20.97
N ARG A 831 -3.17 -35.95 22.01
CA ARG A 831 -3.66 -36.57 23.25
C ARG A 831 -4.94 -37.38 23.00
N THR A 832 -4.95 -38.63 23.43
CA THR A 832 -6.07 -39.58 23.31
C THR A 832 -6.48 -40.12 24.69
N PHE A 833 -7.77 -40.44 24.81
CA PHE A 833 -8.40 -40.92 26.04
C PHE A 833 -9.01 -42.29 25.79
N THR A 834 -8.47 -43.34 26.41
CA THR A 834 -9.08 -44.67 26.35
C THR A 834 -10.25 -44.70 27.32
N ALA A 835 -11.47 -44.94 26.83
CA ALA A 835 -12.67 -44.97 27.65
C ALA A 835 -13.49 -46.25 27.40
N LEU A 836 -14.14 -46.76 28.46
CA LEU A 836 -15.17 -47.79 28.36
C LEU A 836 -16.52 -47.11 28.18
N ILE A 837 -17.23 -47.45 27.10
CA ILE A 837 -18.46 -46.80 26.65
C ILE A 837 -19.58 -47.85 26.62
N ILE A 838 -20.77 -47.48 27.11
CA ILE A 838 -21.95 -48.34 27.04
C ILE A 838 -22.50 -48.40 25.60
N CYS A 839 -22.92 -49.58 25.17
CA CYS A 839 -23.49 -49.80 23.83
C CYS A 839 -24.50 -50.95 23.86
N GLU A 840 -25.21 -51.16 22.75
CA GLU A 840 -26.09 -52.31 22.60
C GLU A 840 -25.33 -53.54 22.08
N LYS A 841 -25.66 -54.73 22.59
CA LYS A 841 -25.02 -55.99 22.20
C LYS A 841 -25.19 -56.25 20.70
N GLY A 842 -24.07 -56.33 19.98
CA GLY A 842 -24.02 -56.47 18.51
C GLY A 842 -23.48 -55.24 17.77
N ASN A 843 -23.34 -54.10 18.45
CA ASN A 843 -22.70 -52.88 17.93
C ASN A 843 -21.24 -52.71 18.43
N GLU A 844 -20.64 -53.78 18.96
CA GLU A 844 -19.30 -53.77 19.58
C GLU A 844 -18.15 -53.65 18.56
N GLU A 845 -18.37 -54.00 17.28
CA GLU A 845 -17.30 -54.13 16.26
C GLU A 845 -17.66 -53.65 14.83
N ARG A 846 -18.72 -52.87 14.61
CA ARG A 846 -19.06 -52.39 13.24
C ARG A 846 -18.10 -51.28 12.79
N GLU A 847 -16.98 -51.66 12.19
CA GLU A 847 -16.21 -50.81 11.27
C GLU A 847 -16.77 -50.97 9.85
N GLY A 848 -17.64 -50.03 9.46
CA GLY A 848 -18.15 -49.94 8.08
C GLY A 848 -19.58 -50.49 7.91
N GLU A 849 -20.36 -49.76 7.12
CA GLU A 849 -21.78 -49.98 6.79
C GLU A 849 -22.80 -49.67 7.91
N GLY A 850 -23.06 -48.37 8.08
CA GLY A 850 -24.25 -47.89 8.76
C GLY A 850 -25.49 -48.27 7.96
N LYS A 851 -26.30 -49.20 8.50
CA LYS A 851 -27.72 -49.25 8.16
C LYS A 851 -28.37 -48.01 8.75
N GLU A 852 -28.87 -47.13 7.89
CA GLU A 852 -29.86 -46.13 8.23
C GLU A 852 -31.08 -46.85 8.81
N ASN A 853 -31.12 -47.01 10.13
CA ASN A 853 -32.34 -47.40 10.80
C ASN A 853 -33.26 -46.18 10.83
N ASN A 854 -34.32 -46.31 10.04
CA ASN A 854 -35.51 -45.47 10.01
C ASN A 854 -36.06 -45.11 11.40
N ASN A 855 -36.62 -43.89 11.44
CA ASN A 855 -37.84 -43.51 12.17
C ASN A 855 -37.80 -42.95 13.59
N THR A 856 -36.79 -42.15 13.94
CA THR A 856 -36.99 -41.07 14.92
C THR A 856 -35.97 -39.97 14.67
N PHE A 857 -36.36 -38.93 13.94
CA PHE A 857 -35.57 -37.70 13.87
C PHE A 857 -35.67 -37.02 15.24
N PRO A 858 -34.62 -37.01 16.08
CA PRO A 858 -34.69 -36.27 17.32
C PRO A 858 -34.76 -34.79 16.96
N HIS A 859 -35.45 -34.01 17.79
CA HIS A 859 -35.41 -32.54 17.75
C HIS A 859 -33.97 -32.02 17.55
N PHE A 860 -33.83 -30.82 16.96
CA PHE A 860 -32.52 -30.21 16.69
C PHE A 860 -31.59 -30.13 17.92
N TYR A 861 -32.16 -30.21 19.12
CA TYR A 861 -31.47 -30.34 20.40
C TYR A 861 -31.96 -31.61 21.13
N ASN A 862 -31.08 -32.60 21.33
CA ASN A 862 -31.38 -33.82 22.08
C ASN A 862 -30.38 -34.01 23.22
N THR A 863 -30.85 -33.89 24.46
CA THR A 863 -30.07 -34.14 25.68
C THR A 863 -30.30 -35.52 26.28
N ALA A 864 -31.18 -36.33 25.68
CA ALA A 864 -31.46 -37.67 26.17
C ALA A 864 -30.19 -38.53 26.07
N LEU A 865 -29.87 -39.20 27.18
CA LEU A 865 -28.75 -40.13 27.25
C LEU A 865 -29.12 -41.41 26.49
N PHE A 866 -28.13 -42.03 25.86
CA PHE A 866 -28.31 -43.33 25.24
C PHE A 866 -28.67 -44.39 26.29
N ILE A 867 -29.82 -45.02 26.11
CA ILE A 867 -30.28 -46.18 26.89
C ILE A 867 -30.48 -47.33 25.90
N PRO A 868 -29.81 -48.48 26.09
CA PRO A 868 -29.94 -49.62 25.17
C PRO A 868 -31.35 -50.22 25.25
N GLU A 869 -32.00 -50.41 24.09
CA GLU A 869 -33.33 -51.04 24.00
C GLU A 869 -33.23 -52.59 24.16
N GLY A 870 -32.10 -53.19 23.75
CA GLY A 870 -31.73 -54.58 23.97
C GLY A 870 -30.71 -54.81 25.12
N PRO A 871 -30.10 -56.01 25.23
CA PRO A 871 -29.15 -56.30 26.30
C PRO A 871 -27.93 -55.37 26.24
N CYS A 872 -27.66 -54.68 27.35
CA CYS A 872 -26.55 -53.74 27.48
C CYS A 872 -25.18 -54.45 27.35
N SER A 873 -24.29 -53.83 26.58
CA SER A 873 -22.91 -54.25 26.39
C SER A 873 -21.94 -53.05 26.50
N HIS A 874 -20.64 -53.30 26.28
CA HIS A 874 -19.59 -52.30 26.42
C HIS A 874 -18.55 -52.43 25.32
N THR A 875 -17.92 -51.31 25.00
CA THR A 875 -16.76 -51.21 24.10
C THR A 875 -15.69 -50.34 24.73
N VAL A 876 -14.42 -50.62 24.45
CA VAL A 876 -13.29 -49.79 24.89
C VAL A 876 -12.66 -49.15 23.66
N GLN A 877 -12.80 -47.83 23.54
CA GLN A 877 -12.34 -47.07 22.38
C GLN A 877 -11.35 -45.97 22.80
N LYS A 878 -10.40 -45.65 21.91
CA LYS A 878 -9.55 -44.46 22.05
C LYS A 878 -10.27 -43.25 21.46
N LEU A 879 -10.61 -42.31 22.32
CA LEU A 879 -11.30 -41.07 21.99
C LEU A 879 -10.29 -39.94 21.73
N LYS A 880 -10.57 -39.12 20.72
CA LYS A 880 -9.95 -37.81 20.54
C LYS A 880 -10.71 -36.77 21.34
N LEU A 881 -10.10 -35.59 21.53
CA LEU A 881 -10.75 -34.46 22.21
C LEU A 881 -12.11 -34.07 21.59
N GLN A 882 -12.25 -34.24 20.28
CA GLN A 882 -13.47 -33.90 19.52
C GLN A 882 -14.63 -34.87 19.80
N ASP A 883 -14.35 -36.09 20.27
CA ASP A 883 -15.35 -37.13 20.50
C ASP A 883 -16.03 -37.00 21.88
N ILE A 884 -15.48 -36.17 22.78
CA ILE A 884 -15.97 -35.96 24.15
C ILE A 884 -16.81 -34.69 24.16
N SER A 885 -18.14 -34.82 24.18
CA SER A 885 -19.08 -33.70 24.15
C SER A 885 -19.21 -32.96 25.49
N ALA A 886 -19.10 -33.65 26.63
CA ALA A 886 -19.14 -33.01 27.94
C ALA A 886 -18.43 -33.81 29.05
N ILE A 887 -17.95 -33.11 30.07
CA ILE A 887 -17.32 -33.70 31.27
C ILE A 887 -18.33 -33.68 32.42
N THR A 888 -18.64 -34.85 32.99
CA THR A 888 -19.63 -34.94 34.08
C THR A 888 -19.01 -34.73 35.45
N VAL A 889 -19.83 -34.35 36.43
CA VAL A 889 -19.38 -34.24 37.84
C VAL A 889 -19.08 -35.62 38.45
N LYS A 890 -19.59 -36.71 37.86
CA LYS A 890 -19.48 -38.07 38.40
C LYS A 890 -18.12 -38.71 38.11
N THR A 891 -17.62 -39.43 39.10
CA THR A 891 -16.42 -40.28 39.00
C THR A 891 -16.76 -41.69 39.47
N LEU A 892 -16.32 -42.69 38.71
CA LEU A 892 -16.45 -44.10 39.06
C LEU A 892 -15.11 -44.63 39.54
N LYS A 893 -15.14 -45.38 40.65
CA LYS A 893 -13.97 -46.11 41.13
C LYS A 893 -13.78 -47.35 40.28
N VAL A 894 -12.91 -47.27 39.29
CA VAL A 894 -12.57 -48.36 38.37
C VAL A 894 -11.11 -48.80 38.56
N ILE A 895 -10.80 -50.05 38.21
CA ILE A 895 -9.43 -50.56 38.14
C ILE A 895 -9.08 -50.68 36.64
N PRO A 896 -8.45 -49.67 36.02
CA PRO A 896 -8.34 -49.56 34.57
C PRO A 896 -7.55 -50.71 33.95
N ASP A 897 -6.41 -51.09 34.54
CA ASP A 897 -5.53 -52.13 33.99
C ASP A 897 -6.27 -53.47 33.85
N ARG A 898 -7.09 -53.83 34.85
CA ARG A 898 -7.91 -55.06 34.81
C ARG A 898 -9.01 -55.00 33.75
N ILE A 899 -9.58 -53.83 33.50
CA ILE A 899 -10.62 -53.63 32.47
C ILE A 899 -9.99 -53.71 31.08
N ILE A 900 -8.87 -53.03 30.86
CA ILE A 900 -8.14 -53.02 29.59
C ILE A 900 -7.60 -54.41 29.26
N ASP A 901 -6.95 -55.09 30.21
CA ASP A 901 -6.39 -56.43 30.01
C ASP A 901 -7.49 -57.48 29.73
N ASN A 902 -8.61 -57.40 30.45
CA ASN A 902 -9.74 -58.30 30.23
C ASN A 902 -10.42 -58.05 28.88
N TYR A 903 -10.56 -56.79 28.46
CA TYR A 903 -11.07 -56.44 27.14
C TYR A 903 -10.13 -56.94 26.03
N ASN A 904 -8.83 -56.65 26.12
CA ASN A 904 -7.82 -57.09 25.14
C ASN A 904 -7.73 -58.61 25.03
N LYS A 905 -7.84 -59.33 26.16
CA LYS A 905 -7.88 -60.80 26.14
C LYS A 905 -9.07 -61.32 25.34
N ARG A 906 -10.25 -60.70 25.49
CA ARG A 906 -11.49 -61.07 24.79
C ARG A 906 -11.50 -60.67 23.31
N GLN A 907 -10.60 -59.79 22.87
CA GLN A 907 -10.37 -59.53 21.44
C GLN A 907 -9.65 -60.68 20.72
N GLN A 908 -9.04 -61.63 21.46
CA GLN A 908 -8.45 -62.82 20.86
C GLN A 908 -9.54 -63.85 20.51
N PRO A 909 -9.51 -64.48 19.31
CA PRO A 909 -10.56 -65.40 18.86
C PRO A 909 -10.87 -66.53 19.85
N ARG A 910 -9.87 -66.97 20.62
CA ARG A 910 -9.99 -68.05 21.61
C ARG A 910 -10.80 -67.69 22.86
N PHE A 911 -10.79 -66.43 23.29
CA PHE A 911 -11.42 -65.96 24.54
C PHE A 911 -12.61 -65.03 24.30
N ARG A 912 -13.04 -64.89 23.03
CA ARG A 912 -14.10 -63.97 22.61
C ARG A 912 -15.48 -64.29 23.20
N LEU A 913 -15.73 -65.56 23.51
CA LEU A 913 -16.97 -66.02 24.16
C LEU A 913 -16.88 -66.05 25.70
N ASP A 914 -15.73 -65.71 26.29
CA ASP A 914 -15.62 -65.64 27.75
C ASP A 914 -16.52 -64.53 28.30
N PRO A 915 -17.19 -64.71 29.45
CA PRO A 915 -17.97 -63.67 30.08
C PRO A 915 -17.09 -62.48 30.49
N PRO A 916 -17.60 -61.24 30.45
CA PRO A 916 -16.86 -60.07 30.91
C PRO A 916 -16.43 -60.25 32.36
N GLY A 917 -15.17 -59.89 32.65
CA GLY A 917 -14.65 -59.93 34.02
C GLY A 917 -15.47 -59.03 34.96
N GLN A 918 -15.47 -59.36 36.25
CA GLN A 918 -16.28 -58.66 37.27
C GLN A 918 -16.09 -57.14 37.24
N ALA A 919 -14.86 -56.64 37.04
CA ALA A 919 -14.56 -55.21 36.97
C ALA A 919 -15.25 -54.49 35.79
N ILE A 920 -15.36 -55.15 34.62
CA ILE A 920 -16.05 -54.62 33.45
C ILE A 920 -17.56 -54.62 33.67
N SER A 921 -18.10 -55.72 34.19
CA SER A 921 -19.53 -55.88 34.46
C SER A 921 -20.01 -54.84 35.48
N THR A 922 -19.26 -54.60 36.56
CA THR A 922 -19.58 -53.57 37.55
C THR A 922 -19.53 -52.16 36.96
N ALA A 923 -18.50 -51.82 36.17
CA ALA A 923 -18.40 -50.51 35.52
C ALA A 923 -19.54 -50.26 34.52
N THR A 924 -19.89 -51.28 33.72
CA THR A 924 -20.98 -51.21 32.73
C THR A 924 -22.34 -51.06 33.42
N GLN A 925 -22.59 -51.81 34.50
CA GLN A 925 -23.84 -51.72 35.28
C GLN A 925 -23.98 -50.35 35.97
N GLU A 926 -22.91 -49.79 36.54
CA GLU A 926 -22.96 -48.45 37.13
C GLU A 926 -23.18 -47.36 36.08
N LEU A 927 -22.57 -47.46 34.90
CA LEU A 927 -22.83 -46.53 33.80
C LEU A 927 -24.28 -46.63 33.30
N LEU A 928 -24.81 -47.85 33.15
CA LEU A 928 -26.21 -48.06 32.77
C LEU A 928 -27.17 -47.49 33.82
N ARG A 929 -26.92 -47.74 35.10
CA ARG A 929 -27.71 -47.18 36.21
C ARG A 929 -27.68 -45.64 36.21
N LEU A 930 -26.52 -45.05 35.90
CA LEU A 930 -26.40 -43.60 35.77
C LEU A 930 -27.16 -43.05 34.56
N ALA A 931 -27.18 -43.77 33.43
CA ALA A 931 -27.95 -43.39 32.24
C ALA A 931 -29.46 -43.48 32.49
N GLU A 932 -29.93 -44.59 33.08
CA GLU A 932 -31.35 -44.82 33.41
C GLU A 932 -31.89 -43.82 34.45
N ALA A 933 -31.09 -43.51 35.48
CA ALA A 933 -31.47 -42.56 36.52
C ALA A 933 -31.55 -41.11 36.03
N ASN A 934 -30.91 -40.78 34.90
CA ASN A 934 -30.79 -39.42 34.36
C ASN A 934 -31.18 -39.38 32.89
N SER A 935 -32.34 -39.93 32.53
CA SER A 935 -32.79 -40.09 31.15
C SER A 935 -32.89 -38.78 30.35
N SER A 936 -33.11 -37.63 31.02
CA SER A 936 -33.17 -36.30 30.40
C SER A 936 -31.83 -35.57 30.27
N GLY A 937 -30.74 -36.11 30.85
CA GLY A 937 -29.40 -35.53 30.84
C GLY A 937 -28.69 -35.61 32.19
N ILE A 938 -27.34 -35.59 32.19
CA ILE A 938 -26.50 -35.68 33.39
C ILE A 938 -25.83 -34.34 33.72
N ALA A 939 -25.64 -34.03 35.00
CA ALA A 939 -24.95 -32.81 35.44
C ALA A 939 -23.48 -32.79 34.98
N THR A 940 -23.13 -31.74 34.23
CA THR A 940 -21.79 -31.46 33.73
C THR A 940 -21.04 -30.48 34.63
N LEU A 941 -19.70 -30.48 34.55
CA LEU A 941 -18.88 -29.50 35.27
C LEU A 941 -19.12 -28.09 34.71
N ASP A 942 -19.30 -27.13 35.61
CA ASP A 942 -19.46 -25.74 35.24
C ASP A 942 -18.10 -25.10 34.88
N PRO A 943 -17.95 -24.50 33.68
CA PRO A 943 -16.67 -23.90 33.26
C PRO A 943 -16.16 -22.80 34.20
N VAL A 944 -17.05 -22.03 34.84
CA VAL A 944 -16.69 -20.87 35.67
C VAL A 944 -16.51 -21.29 37.13
N ASN A 945 -17.47 -22.02 37.69
CA ASN A 945 -17.50 -22.37 39.11
C ASN A 945 -16.62 -23.59 39.42
N ASP A 946 -16.67 -24.64 38.60
CA ASP A 946 -15.96 -25.89 38.87
C ASP A 946 -14.56 -25.92 38.25
N LEU A 947 -14.43 -25.42 37.01
CA LEU A 947 -13.15 -25.40 36.29
C LEU A 947 -12.36 -24.09 36.46
N GLN A 948 -12.95 -23.08 37.10
CA GLN A 948 -12.33 -21.79 37.41
C GLN A 948 -11.82 -21.01 36.18
N LEU A 949 -12.52 -21.12 35.04
CA LEU A 949 -12.20 -20.34 33.84
C LEU A 949 -12.84 -18.95 33.98
N LYS A 950 -11.99 -17.92 34.13
CA LYS A 950 -12.41 -16.53 34.40
C LYS A 950 -12.21 -15.57 33.22
N SER A 951 -11.96 -16.08 32.02
CA SER A 951 -11.93 -15.24 30.82
C SER A 951 -13.32 -14.66 30.55
N VAL A 952 -13.38 -13.40 30.13
CA VAL A 952 -14.64 -12.67 29.86
C VAL A 952 -15.52 -13.47 28.90
N ASP A 953 -14.95 -13.93 27.78
CA ASP A 953 -15.65 -14.71 26.74
C ASP A 953 -16.30 -15.99 27.31
N VAL A 954 -15.60 -16.73 28.17
CA VAL A 954 -16.11 -17.99 28.74
C VAL A 954 -17.25 -17.75 29.75
N VAL A 955 -17.19 -16.65 30.47
CA VAL A 955 -18.26 -16.25 31.41
C VAL A 955 -19.50 -15.82 30.63
N GLU A 956 -19.33 -14.98 29.60
CA GLU A 956 -20.41 -14.54 28.72
C GLU A 956 -21.06 -15.73 27.99
N ASP A 957 -20.26 -16.60 27.38
CA ASP A 957 -20.75 -17.81 26.68
C ASP A 957 -21.49 -18.76 27.63
N SER A 958 -20.98 -18.99 28.85
CA SER A 958 -21.63 -19.83 29.86
C SER A 958 -22.98 -19.26 30.29
N MET A 959 -23.08 -17.94 30.47
CA MET A 959 -24.36 -17.27 30.74
C MET A 959 -25.30 -17.36 29.54
N ARG A 960 -24.78 -17.15 28.32
CA ARG A 960 -25.57 -17.17 27.09
C ARG A 960 -26.17 -18.56 26.82
N VAL A 961 -25.40 -19.63 27.03
CA VAL A 961 -25.90 -21.02 26.93
C VAL A 961 -27.08 -21.26 27.87
N ARG A 962 -27.03 -20.81 29.12
CA ARG A 962 -28.15 -20.97 30.06
C ARG A 962 -29.40 -20.25 29.58
N VAL A 963 -29.26 -19.00 29.13
CA VAL A 963 -30.39 -18.21 28.58
C VAL A 963 -30.98 -18.91 27.35
N LEU A 964 -30.13 -19.40 26.43
CA LEU A 964 -30.58 -20.12 25.25
C LEU A 964 -31.31 -21.43 25.60
N GLN A 965 -30.84 -22.17 26.61
CA GLN A 965 -31.51 -23.39 27.10
C GLN A 965 -32.88 -23.12 27.71
N ASP A 966 -33.08 -21.97 28.36
CA ASP A 966 -34.37 -21.57 28.92
C ASP A 966 -35.34 -21.17 27.80
N ILE A 967 -34.89 -20.36 26.83
CA ILE A 967 -35.68 -19.96 25.65
C ILE A 967 -36.12 -21.18 24.83
N LEU A 968 -35.27 -22.22 24.73
CA LEU A 968 -35.61 -23.44 24.01
C LEU A 968 -36.85 -24.16 24.57
N ARG A 969 -37.26 -23.93 25.82
CA ARG A 969 -38.45 -24.56 26.40
C ARG A 969 -39.75 -23.83 26.05
N GLU A 970 -39.67 -22.63 25.49
CA GLU A 970 -40.81 -21.76 25.20
C GLU A 970 -41.38 -21.95 23.78
N PHE A 971 -40.68 -22.67 22.90
CA PHE A 971 -41.09 -22.89 21.51
C PHE A 971 -42.15 -23.98 21.36
N ASN A 972 -43.21 -23.68 20.61
CA ASN A 972 -44.35 -24.55 20.32
C ASN A 972 -44.04 -25.60 19.24
N CYS A 973 -43.14 -25.31 18.29
CA CYS A 973 -42.77 -26.23 17.21
C CYS A 973 -42.15 -27.55 17.68
N ILE A 974 -41.66 -27.63 18.93
CA ILE A 974 -41.05 -28.84 19.53
C ILE A 974 -42.06 -29.98 19.64
N HIS A 975 -43.37 -29.70 19.61
CA HIS A 975 -44.40 -30.75 19.70
C HIS A 975 -44.77 -31.38 18.34
N SER A 976 -44.18 -30.95 17.23
CA SER A 976 -44.51 -31.43 15.88
C SER A 976 -43.51 -32.51 15.38
N PRO A 977 -43.97 -33.68 14.86
CA PRO A 977 -43.08 -34.81 14.56
C PRO A 977 -42.47 -34.88 13.14
N THR A 978 -42.69 -33.93 12.21
CA THR A 978 -42.43 -34.24 10.77
C THR A 978 -41.75 -33.20 9.85
N PHE A 979 -41.28 -32.03 10.33
CA PHE A 979 -40.76 -30.98 9.39
C PHE A 979 -39.29 -30.55 9.57
N PHE A 980 -38.57 -31.02 10.59
CA PHE A 980 -37.23 -30.51 10.90
C PHE A 980 -36.12 -30.83 9.87
N ALA A 981 -36.23 -31.93 9.10
CA ALA A 981 -35.18 -32.32 8.15
C ALA A 981 -35.11 -31.41 6.91
N LEU A 982 -36.26 -31.07 6.31
CA LEU A 982 -36.34 -30.16 5.17
C LEU A 982 -35.90 -28.73 5.54
N VAL A 983 -36.25 -28.30 6.76
CA VAL A 983 -35.81 -27.02 7.34
C VAL A 983 -34.30 -27.02 7.50
N LYS A 984 -33.71 -28.08 8.05
CA LYS A 984 -32.26 -28.22 8.20
C LYS A 984 -31.54 -28.10 6.86
N GLU A 985 -32.02 -28.82 5.86
CA GLU A 985 -31.43 -28.81 4.52
C GLU A 985 -31.51 -27.41 3.91
N ARG A 986 -32.70 -26.79 3.87
CA ARG A 986 -32.90 -25.43 3.34
C ARG A 986 -32.06 -24.40 4.10
N MET A 987 -32.06 -24.45 5.42
CA MET A 987 -31.31 -23.49 6.25
C MET A 987 -29.81 -23.69 6.13
N SER A 988 -29.30 -24.91 5.99
CA SER A 988 -27.87 -25.15 5.78
C SER A 988 -27.37 -24.57 4.45
N VAL A 989 -28.18 -24.68 3.39
CA VAL A 989 -27.89 -24.06 2.08
C VAL A 989 -27.99 -22.54 2.18
N GLN A 990 -28.98 -22.02 2.91
CA GLN A 990 -29.15 -20.59 3.15
C GLN A 990 -27.99 -19.99 3.98
N GLU A 991 -27.52 -20.67 5.01
CA GLU A 991 -26.36 -20.26 5.81
C GLU A 991 -25.07 -20.29 4.99
N GLU A 992 -24.86 -21.32 4.15
CA GLU A 992 -23.73 -21.36 3.22
C GLU A 992 -23.82 -20.17 2.24
N LEU A 993 -25.01 -19.87 1.73
CA LEU A 993 -25.26 -18.74 0.84
C LEU A 993 -24.98 -17.40 1.55
N ASP A 994 -25.52 -17.18 2.74
CA ASP A 994 -25.35 -15.95 3.52
C ASP A 994 -23.89 -15.76 3.94
N ARG A 995 -23.20 -16.85 4.32
CA ARG A 995 -21.76 -16.83 4.59
C ARG A 995 -20.96 -16.45 3.35
N LEU A 996 -21.26 -17.02 2.19
CA LEU A 996 -20.56 -16.68 0.95
C LEU A 996 -20.88 -15.25 0.49
N LEU A 997 -22.13 -14.81 0.63
CA LEU A 997 -22.53 -13.42 0.37
C LEU A 997 -21.77 -12.46 1.29
N PHE A 998 -21.61 -12.79 2.57
CA PHE A 998 -20.78 -12.01 3.50
C PHE A 998 -19.31 -11.95 3.06
N LEU A 999 -18.70 -13.09 2.69
CA LEU A 999 -17.31 -13.15 2.22
C LEU A 999 -17.05 -12.38 0.92
N VAL A 1000 -18.07 -12.22 0.07
CA VAL A 1000 -18.02 -11.39 -1.15
C VAL A 1000 -18.34 -9.92 -0.84
N SER A 1001 -19.07 -9.64 0.24
CA SER A 1001 -19.44 -8.28 0.65
C SER A 1001 -18.25 -7.48 1.19
N ASP A 1002 -18.39 -6.14 1.16
CA ASP A 1002 -17.39 -5.21 1.71
C ASP A 1002 -17.15 -5.43 3.21
N GLN A 1003 -18.12 -5.99 3.95
CA GLN A 1003 -18.03 -6.19 5.40
C GLN A 1003 -16.94 -7.19 5.82
N SER A 1004 -16.53 -8.05 4.90
CA SER A 1004 -15.47 -9.04 5.15
C SER A 1004 -14.07 -8.48 4.92
N LEU A 1005 -13.90 -7.28 4.38
CA LEU A 1005 -12.58 -6.66 4.10
C LEU A 1005 -11.75 -6.53 5.38
N SER A 1006 -10.50 -6.98 5.35
CA SER A 1006 -9.66 -7.08 6.56
C SER A 1006 -9.35 -5.73 7.18
N LEU A 1007 -9.27 -4.68 6.35
CA LEU A 1007 -8.95 -3.31 6.75
C LEU A 1007 -10.19 -2.46 7.04
N LEU A 1008 -11.42 -2.98 6.86
CA LEU A 1008 -12.64 -2.22 7.13
C LEU A 1008 -12.81 -1.80 8.60
N PRO A 1009 -12.48 -2.65 9.60
CA PRO A 1009 -12.52 -2.22 11.00
C PRO A 1009 -11.58 -1.03 11.26
N GLU A 1010 -10.35 -1.09 10.74
CA GLU A 1010 -9.37 0.00 10.86
C GLU A 1010 -9.85 1.28 10.14
N TYR A 1011 -10.48 1.14 8.96
CA TYR A 1011 -11.11 2.24 8.25
C TYR A 1011 -12.14 2.97 9.12
N HIS A 1012 -13.06 2.23 9.75
CA HIS A 1012 -14.07 2.82 10.64
C HIS A 1012 -13.44 3.51 11.86
N GLN A 1013 -12.39 2.93 12.46
CA GLN A 1013 -11.66 3.56 13.56
C GLN A 1013 -11.01 4.88 13.13
N ARG A 1014 -10.40 4.91 11.93
CA ARG A 1014 -9.80 6.14 11.37
C ARG A 1014 -10.84 7.20 11.04
N ILE A 1015 -12.01 6.81 10.53
CA ILE A 1015 -13.14 7.72 10.31
C ILE A 1015 -13.62 8.33 11.64
N LYS A 1016 -13.73 7.53 12.71
CA LYS A 1016 -14.07 8.06 14.04
C LYS A 1016 -13.08 9.12 14.52
N VAL A 1017 -11.78 8.92 14.31
CA VAL A 1017 -10.76 9.94 14.62
C VAL A 1017 -10.98 11.21 13.80
N LEU A 1018 -11.18 11.08 12.48
CA LEU A 1018 -11.42 12.22 11.59
C LEU A 1018 -12.70 13.00 11.95
N GLN A 1019 -13.76 12.30 12.36
CA GLN A 1019 -15.00 12.92 12.84
C GLN A 1019 -14.81 13.63 14.17
N SER A 1020 -14.09 13.01 15.10
CA SER A 1020 -13.80 13.59 16.43
C SER A 1020 -12.96 14.87 16.33
N LEU A 1021 -12.04 14.93 15.36
CA LEU A 1021 -11.22 16.12 15.08
C LEU A 1021 -11.88 17.13 14.12
N GLN A 1022 -13.10 16.86 13.63
CA GLN A 1022 -13.85 17.70 12.69
C GLN A 1022 -13.20 17.87 11.30
N TYR A 1023 -12.51 16.83 10.82
CA TYR A 1023 -11.95 16.79 9.45
C TYR A 1023 -13.02 16.34 8.46
N VAL A 1024 -13.94 15.51 8.94
CA VAL A 1024 -15.10 14.99 8.23
C VAL A 1024 -16.30 15.18 9.14
N ASP A 1025 -17.47 15.51 8.58
CA ASP A 1025 -18.68 15.62 9.38
C ASP A 1025 -19.40 14.27 9.59
N SER A 1026 -20.56 14.32 10.25
CA SER A 1026 -21.38 13.13 10.48
C SER A 1026 -21.97 12.52 9.19
N SER A 1027 -22.07 13.28 8.10
CA SER A 1027 -22.54 12.81 6.79
C SER A 1027 -21.43 12.18 5.94
N GLY A 1028 -20.17 12.33 6.34
CA GLY A 1028 -19.01 11.84 5.59
C GLY A 1028 -18.39 12.89 4.66
N ALA A 1029 -18.89 14.13 4.65
CA ALA A 1029 -18.35 15.19 3.81
C ALA A 1029 -17.07 15.80 4.39
N VAL A 1030 -16.09 16.04 3.52
CA VAL A 1030 -14.77 16.57 3.90
C VAL A 1030 -14.85 18.07 4.23
N GLN A 1031 -14.54 18.40 5.49
CA GLN A 1031 -14.54 19.76 6.03
C GLN A 1031 -13.25 20.52 5.69
N LEU A 1032 -13.15 21.81 6.05
CA LEU A 1032 -11.97 22.63 5.76
C LEU A 1032 -10.67 22.02 6.30
N LYS A 1033 -10.67 21.51 7.55
CA LYS A 1033 -9.53 20.80 8.14
C LYS A 1033 -9.11 19.60 7.29
N GLY A 1034 -10.08 18.80 6.83
CA GLY A 1034 -9.84 17.67 5.93
C GLY A 1034 -9.22 18.09 4.60
N ARG A 1035 -9.72 19.17 3.98
CA ARG A 1035 -9.16 19.72 2.72
C ARG A 1035 -7.72 20.20 2.88
N VAL A 1036 -7.38 20.79 4.03
CA VAL A 1036 -6.01 21.19 4.37
C VAL A 1036 -5.12 19.97 4.53
N ALA A 1037 -5.58 18.95 5.26
CA ALA A 1037 -4.85 17.71 5.45
C ALA A 1037 -4.59 16.94 4.15
N CYS A 1038 -5.45 17.06 3.13
CA CYS A 1038 -5.20 16.50 1.78
C CYS A 1038 -3.94 17.08 1.10
N GLN A 1039 -3.46 18.27 1.50
CA GLN A 1039 -2.23 18.87 0.97
C GLN A 1039 -0.96 18.35 1.64
N ILE A 1040 -1.11 17.69 2.79
CA ILE A 1040 0.01 17.31 3.64
C ILE A 1040 0.30 15.82 3.43
N SER A 1041 1.54 15.52 3.08
CA SER A 1041 1.94 14.15 2.73
C SER A 1041 2.38 13.32 3.93
N SER A 1042 2.88 13.96 4.98
CA SER A 1042 3.47 13.31 6.16
C SER A 1042 2.98 13.96 7.45
N HIS A 1043 2.60 13.16 8.45
CA HIS A 1043 2.11 13.64 9.76
C HIS A 1043 0.96 14.66 9.62
N GLU A 1044 0.01 14.35 8.74
CA GLU A 1044 -1.08 15.21 8.28
C GLU A 1044 -1.97 15.74 9.41
N LEU A 1045 -2.26 14.93 10.43
CA LEU A 1045 -3.07 15.34 11.58
C LEU A 1045 -2.33 16.36 12.45
N LEU A 1046 -1.06 16.10 12.79
CA LEU A 1046 -0.29 16.98 13.65
C LEU A 1046 -0.05 18.34 12.98
N LEU A 1047 0.37 18.34 11.72
CA LEU A 1047 0.62 19.59 10.98
C LEU A 1047 -0.65 20.43 10.83
N THR A 1048 -1.78 19.80 10.54
CA THR A 1048 -3.06 20.50 10.41
C THR A 1048 -3.48 21.08 11.76
N GLU A 1049 -3.39 20.32 12.86
CA GLU A 1049 -3.71 20.85 14.19
C GLU A 1049 -2.79 22.00 14.61
N LEU A 1050 -1.47 21.91 14.34
CA LEU A 1050 -0.53 23.01 14.61
C LEU A 1050 -0.89 24.31 13.85
N LEU A 1051 -1.41 24.18 12.63
CA LEU A 1051 -1.87 25.30 11.82
C LEU A 1051 -3.14 25.93 12.40
N PHE A 1052 -4.17 25.12 12.71
CA PHE A 1052 -5.45 25.60 13.24
C PHE A 1052 -5.39 26.10 14.68
N GLU A 1053 -4.46 25.58 15.50
CA GLU A 1053 -4.18 26.11 16.84
C GLU A 1053 -3.29 27.36 16.82
N ASN A 1054 -2.96 27.87 15.63
CA ASN A 1054 -2.21 29.11 15.45
C ASN A 1054 -0.81 29.07 16.09
N VAL A 1055 -0.18 27.88 16.17
CA VAL A 1055 1.14 27.70 16.81
C VAL A 1055 2.26 28.36 15.98
N LEU A 1056 2.13 28.37 14.65
CA LEU A 1056 3.15 28.85 13.71
C LEU A 1056 3.09 30.36 13.44
N SER A 1057 1.92 30.99 13.60
CA SER A 1057 1.71 32.41 13.32
C SER A 1057 2.45 33.40 14.24
N PRO A 1058 2.67 33.14 15.54
CA PRO A 1058 3.49 34.03 16.38
C PRO A 1058 5.00 33.87 16.15
N LEU A 1059 5.46 32.77 15.53
CA LEU A 1059 6.88 32.45 15.38
C LEU A 1059 7.53 33.23 14.22
N ALA A 1060 8.83 33.48 14.29
CA ALA A 1060 9.55 33.99 13.12
C ALA A 1060 9.64 32.90 12.02
N PRO A 1061 9.92 33.26 10.75
CA PRO A 1061 10.14 32.26 9.69
C PRO A 1061 11.19 31.21 10.06
N GLU A 1062 12.27 31.62 10.71
CA GLU A 1062 13.40 30.78 11.11
C GLU A 1062 13.02 29.83 12.24
N ASP A 1063 12.27 30.33 13.24
CA ASP A 1063 11.74 29.52 14.35
C ASP A 1063 10.73 28.49 13.83
N SER A 1064 9.91 28.87 12.84
CA SER A 1064 8.95 27.97 12.22
C SER A 1064 9.65 26.82 11.49
N ALA A 1065 10.69 27.13 10.71
CA ALA A 1065 11.51 26.11 10.03
C ALA A 1065 12.19 25.17 11.05
N ALA A 1066 12.76 25.73 12.11
CA ALA A 1066 13.39 24.96 13.18
C ALA A 1066 12.39 24.02 13.86
N LEU A 1067 11.20 24.52 14.23
CA LEU A 1067 10.15 23.72 14.86
C LEU A 1067 9.70 22.56 13.97
N LEU A 1068 9.44 22.83 12.68
CA LEU A 1068 8.96 21.84 11.73
C LEU A 1068 10.02 20.78 11.36
N SER A 1069 11.30 21.02 11.67
CA SER A 1069 12.36 20.03 11.49
C SER A 1069 12.12 18.73 12.29
N CYS A 1070 11.32 18.80 13.37
CA CYS A 1070 11.03 17.63 14.19
C CYS A 1070 10.18 16.55 13.51
N LEU A 1071 9.51 16.90 12.42
CA LEU A 1071 8.65 16.01 11.62
C LEU A 1071 9.44 15.20 10.59
N VAL A 1072 10.68 15.60 10.30
CA VAL A 1072 11.52 15.02 9.24
C VAL A 1072 12.80 14.38 9.76
N PHE A 1073 13.18 14.66 11.00
CA PHE A 1073 14.35 14.08 11.66
C PHE A 1073 14.00 12.82 12.45
N THR A 1074 14.91 11.85 12.52
CA THR A 1074 14.63 10.50 13.05
C THR A 1074 15.48 10.06 14.24
N GLN A 1075 16.42 10.86 14.77
CA GLN A 1075 17.25 10.46 15.92
C GLN A 1075 16.79 11.06 17.26
N ASN A 1076 16.92 10.31 18.35
CA ASN A 1076 16.34 10.64 19.66
C ASN A 1076 16.89 11.93 20.30
N THR A 1077 16.02 12.88 20.66
CA THR A 1077 16.29 14.02 21.55
C THR A 1077 15.01 14.51 22.26
N GLN A 1078 15.16 15.40 23.25
CA GLN A 1078 14.05 16.05 23.98
C GLN A 1078 13.50 17.27 23.23
N GLY A 1079 12.19 17.55 23.39
CA GLY A 1079 11.42 18.43 22.49
C GLY A 1079 10.78 19.68 23.11
N ILE A 1080 10.04 20.40 22.26
CA ILE A 1080 9.32 21.64 22.61
C ILE A 1080 7.90 21.31 23.11
N ASP A 1081 7.54 21.77 24.31
CA ASP A 1081 6.34 21.38 25.05
C ASP A 1081 5.02 21.49 24.27
N ARG A 1082 4.85 22.52 23.43
CA ARG A 1082 3.60 22.76 22.68
C ARG A 1082 3.33 21.73 21.58
N VAL A 1083 4.36 21.28 20.86
CA VAL A 1083 4.17 20.24 19.81
C VAL A 1083 3.88 18.90 20.47
N LEU A 1084 4.56 18.61 21.57
CA LEU A 1084 4.37 17.39 22.35
C LEU A 1084 2.97 17.31 22.95
N SER A 1085 2.39 18.44 23.40
CA SER A 1085 1.02 18.46 23.93
C SER A 1085 -0.02 18.15 22.87
N VAL A 1086 0.11 18.71 21.66
CA VAL A 1086 -0.80 18.43 20.54
C VAL A 1086 -0.66 16.98 20.09
N ALA A 1087 0.58 16.49 19.93
CA ALA A 1087 0.84 15.10 19.57
C ALA A 1087 0.27 14.12 20.60
N LYS A 1088 0.43 14.39 21.89
CA LYS A 1088 -0.13 13.56 22.96
C LYS A 1088 -1.66 13.50 22.90
N ARG A 1089 -2.33 14.65 22.71
CA ARG A 1089 -3.79 14.70 22.54
C ARG A 1089 -4.27 13.87 21.36
N ILE A 1090 -3.58 13.95 20.21
CA ILE A 1090 -3.91 13.14 19.03
C ILE A 1090 -3.70 11.66 19.33
N GLY A 1091 -2.58 11.28 19.93
CA GLY A 1091 -2.28 9.89 20.28
C GLY A 1091 -3.27 9.27 21.27
N GLU A 1092 -3.70 10.04 22.28
CA GLU A 1092 -4.76 9.63 23.22
C GLU A 1092 -6.09 9.42 22.49
N LEU A 1093 -6.48 10.35 21.60
CA LEU A 1093 -7.70 10.22 20.82
C LEU A 1093 -7.67 9.02 19.86
N GLN A 1094 -6.53 8.74 19.22
CA GLN A 1094 -6.35 7.57 18.36
C GLN A 1094 -6.57 6.27 19.14
N ARG A 1095 -6.01 6.19 20.35
CA ARG A 1095 -6.22 5.06 21.26
C ARG A 1095 -7.68 4.94 21.67
N ASP A 1096 -8.33 6.03 22.04
CA ASP A 1096 -9.74 6.05 22.46
C ASP A 1096 -10.68 5.61 21.31
N CYS A 1097 -10.28 5.84 20.05
CA CYS A 1097 -10.99 5.36 18.86
C CYS A 1097 -10.67 3.91 18.47
N GLY A 1098 -9.77 3.22 19.18
CA GLY A 1098 -9.44 1.80 18.97
C GLY A 1098 -8.23 1.52 18.07
N ILE A 1099 -7.40 2.52 17.74
CA ILE A 1099 -6.17 2.32 16.96
C ILE A 1099 -5.08 1.67 17.85
N PRO A 1100 -4.40 0.60 17.41
CA PRO A 1100 -3.46 -0.18 18.22
C PRO A 1100 -2.06 0.46 18.34
N GLN A 1101 -1.99 1.78 18.55
CA GLN A 1101 -0.76 2.53 18.77
C GLN A 1101 -0.86 3.30 20.09
N THR A 1102 0.19 3.26 20.91
CA THR A 1102 0.18 4.03 22.17
C THR A 1102 0.45 5.52 21.93
N ALA A 1103 -0.03 6.38 22.83
CA ALA A 1103 0.22 7.82 22.73
C ALA A 1103 1.73 8.12 22.84
N GLU A 1104 2.45 7.38 23.67
CA GLU A 1104 3.90 7.49 23.82
C GLU A 1104 4.65 7.06 22.55
N GLU A 1105 4.20 6.01 21.87
CA GLU A 1105 4.74 5.61 20.56
C GLU A 1105 4.50 6.68 19.50
N PHE A 1106 3.31 7.30 19.47
CA PHE A 1106 2.99 8.37 18.54
C PHE A 1106 3.88 9.60 18.79
N VAL A 1107 3.98 10.06 20.04
CA VAL A 1107 4.84 11.19 20.42
C VAL A 1107 6.32 10.87 20.16
N GLY A 1108 6.73 9.63 20.40
CA GLY A 1108 8.08 9.14 20.18
C GLY A 1108 8.57 9.21 18.73
N GLN A 1109 7.69 9.46 17.76
CA GLN A 1109 8.06 9.67 16.35
C GLN A 1109 8.76 11.01 16.11
N PHE A 1110 8.45 12.04 16.92
CA PHE A 1110 8.92 13.41 16.67
C PHE A 1110 10.24 13.70 17.38
N LYS A 1111 11.24 14.14 16.63
CA LYS A 1111 12.63 14.25 17.11
C LYS A 1111 13.22 15.63 16.91
N PHE A 1112 13.71 16.26 17.97
CA PHE A 1112 14.08 17.69 17.95
C PHE A 1112 15.59 17.94 17.76
N GLY A 1113 16.38 16.93 17.41
CA GLY A 1113 17.84 16.99 17.53
C GLY A 1113 18.55 17.90 16.55
N LEU A 1114 17.89 18.30 15.46
CA LEU A 1114 18.41 19.26 14.48
C LEU A 1114 17.71 20.61 14.54
N THR A 1115 16.87 20.88 15.55
CA THR A 1115 16.12 22.14 15.67
C THR A 1115 17.05 23.35 15.68
N GLU A 1116 18.09 23.32 16.52
CA GLU A 1116 19.09 24.39 16.62
C GLU A 1116 19.89 24.55 15.31
N VAL A 1117 20.31 23.44 14.71
CA VAL A 1117 21.04 23.41 13.43
C VAL A 1117 20.23 24.08 12.32
N VAL A 1118 18.95 23.75 12.21
CA VAL A 1118 18.03 24.32 11.21
C VAL A 1118 17.77 25.80 11.49
N TYR A 1119 17.61 26.19 12.76
CA TYR A 1119 17.45 27.59 13.15
C TYR A 1119 18.66 28.44 12.71
N CYS A 1120 19.87 28.01 13.05
CA CYS A 1120 21.10 28.68 12.66
C CYS A 1120 21.27 28.72 11.13
N TRP A 1121 20.91 27.63 10.43
CA TRP A 1121 20.91 27.59 8.98
C TRP A 1121 19.92 28.59 8.36
N ALA A 1122 18.69 28.67 8.87
CA ALA A 1122 17.70 29.63 8.39
C ALA A 1122 18.15 31.08 8.61
N ARG A 1123 18.92 31.37 9.67
CA ARG A 1123 19.51 32.70 9.92
C ARG A 1123 20.71 33.08 9.05
N GLY A 1124 21.17 32.18 8.17
CA GLY A 1124 22.27 32.46 7.25
C GLY A 1124 23.65 31.99 7.71
N MET A 1125 23.75 31.20 8.80
CA MET A 1125 25.03 30.66 9.26
C MET A 1125 25.68 29.74 8.20
N PRO A 1126 27.01 29.84 7.94
CA PRO A 1126 27.70 28.96 6.99
C PRO A 1126 27.61 27.48 7.36
N PHE A 1127 27.63 26.58 6.37
CA PHE A 1127 27.44 25.14 6.62
C PHE A 1127 28.59 24.54 7.46
N ALA A 1128 29.81 25.08 7.33
CA ALA A 1128 30.96 24.64 8.11
C ALA A 1128 30.82 24.90 9.62
N GLU A 1129 30.05 25.91 10.02
CA GLU A 1129 29.79 26.23 11.42
C GLU A 1129 28.65 25.37 11.97
N ILE A 1130 27.53 25.22 11.22
CA ILE A 1130 26.42 24.37 11.68
C ILE A 1130 26.82 22.90 11.81
N ALA A 1131 27.75 22.43 10.96
CA ALA A 1131 28.25 21.06 11.01
C ALA A 1131 29.05 20.78 12.30
N GLN A 1132 29.50 21.80 13.03
CA GLN A 1132 30.18 21.67 14.32
C GLN A 1132 29.21 21.64 15.50
N LEU A 1133 27.94 22.06 15.30
CA LEU A 1133 26.90 22.10 16.33
C LEU A 1133 26.28 20.72 16.59
N THR A 1134 26.58 19.72 15.77
CA THR A 1134 25.94 18.40 15.85
C THR A 1134 26.91 17.28 15.48
N ASP A 1135 26.80 16.15 16.16
CA ASP A 1135 27.53 14.92 15.81
C ASP A 1135 26.90 14.17 14.62
N VAL A 1136 25.77 14.67 14.11
CA VAL A 1136 25.08 14.09 12.96
C VAL A 1136 25.87 14.34 11.68
N GLN A 1137 26.19 13.27 10.95
CA GLN A 1137 26.90 13.34 9.67
C GLN A 1137 26.22 14.31 8.68
N GLU A 1138 27.03 15.05 7.94
CA GLU A 1138 26.63 16.21 7.13
C GLU A 1138 25.57 15.87 6.08
N GLY A 1139 25.66 14.70 5.42
CA GLY A 1139 24.68 14.26 4.44
C GLY A 1139 23.29 13.95 5.02
N THR A 1140 23.20 13.66 6.32
CA THR A 1140 21.91 13.49 7.03
C THR A 1140 21.28 14.85 7.30
N VAL A 1141 22.09 15.85 7.71
CA VAL A 1141 21.65 17.24 7.90
C VAL A 1141 21.11 17.81 6.59
N VAL A 1142 21.84 17.64 5.47
CA VAL A 1142 21.37 18.08 4.14
C VAL A 1142 20.03 17.45 3.77
N ARG A 1143 19.85 16.13 3.97
CA ARG A 1143 18.57 15.45 3.68
C ARG A 1143 17.43 15.97 4.55
N CYS A 1144 17.70 16.25 5.83
CA CYS A 1144 16.71 16.80 6.74
C CYS A 1144 16.20 18.16 6.25
N ILE A 1145 17.12 19.06 5.86
CA ILE A 1145 16.76 20.40 5.36
C ILE A 1145 16.05 20.31 4.00
N GLN A 1146 16.46 19.40 3.11
CA GLN A 1146 15.78 19.17 1.83
C GLN A 1146 14.33 18.68 2.02
N ARG A 1147 14.09 17.74 2.93
CA ARG A 1147 12.73 17.28 3.26
C ARG A 1147 11.92 18.36 3.98
N LEU A 1148 12.56 19.17 4.83
CA LEU A 1148 11.90 20.30 5.47
C LEU A 1148 11.38 21.32 4.45
N ASP A 1149 12.10 21.56 3.35
CA ASP A 1149 11.61 22.43 2.27
C ASP A 1149 10.32 21.90 1.62
N GLU A 1150 10.16 20.58 1.50
CA GLU A 1150 8.91 19.96 1.04
C GLU A 1150 7.78 20.24 2.04
N VAL A 1151 8.00 20.03 3.35
CA VAL A 1151 7.02 20.33 4.41
C VAL A 1151 6.64 21.82 4.42
N LEU A 1152 7.61 22.73 4.30
CA LEU A 1152 7.33 24.18 4.26
C LEU A 1152 6.47 24.57 3.05
N LYS A 1153 6.67 23.92 1.89
CA LYS A 1153 5.84 24.13 0.69
C LYS A 1153 4.41 23.60 0.89
N GLU A 1154 4.26 22.45 1.55
CA GLU A 1154 2.95 21.89 1.91
C GLU A 1154 2.21 22.83 2.87
N VAL A 1155 2.86 23.28 3.95
CA VAL A 1155 2.27 24.23 4.91
C VAL A 1155 1.94 25.57 4.25
N ARG A 1156 2.77 26.06 3.31
CA ARG A 1156 2.47 27.25 2.51
C ARG A 1156 1.17 27.07 1.71
N GLN A 1157 1.00 25.92 1.07
CA GLN A 1157 -0.21 25.64 0.28
C GLN A 1157 -1.44 25.45 1.18
N ALA A 1158 -1.29 24.78 2.31
CA ALA A 1158 -2.31 24.66 3.35
C ALA A 1158 -2.76 26.04 3.87
N ALA A 1159 -1.84 26.94 4.20
CA ALA A 1159 -2.14 28.29 4.66
C ALA A 1159 -2.96 29.09 3.63
N ARG A 1160 -2.67 28.91 2.33
CA ARG A 1160 -3.45 29.53 1.24
C ARG A 1160 -4.89 29.03 1.19
N ILE A 1161 -5.13 27.74 1.46
CA ILE A 1161 -6.48 27.15 1.50
C ILE A 1161 -7.25 27.67 2.72
N VAL A 1162 -6.58 27.83 3.86
CA VAL A 1162 -7.18 28.43 5.07
C VAL A 1162 -7.48 29.92 4.89
N GLY A 1163 -6.81 30.59 3.97
CA GLY A 1163 -6.92 32.04 3.75
C GLY A 1163 -5.93 32.87 4.57
N ASP A 1164 -4.96 32.24 5.25
CA ASP A 1164 -3.90 32.93 5.97
C ASP A 1164 -2.73 33.27 5.03
N SER A 1165 -2.85 34.42 4.37
CA SER A 1165 -1.81 34.93 3.46
C SER A 1165 -0.50 35.28 4.18
N VAL A 1166 -0.57 35.66 5.47
CA VAL A 1166 0.60 36.05 6.27
C VAL A 1166 1.44 34.81 6.59
N LEU A 1167 0.80 33.74 7.06
CA LEU A 1167 1.47 32.46 7.29
C LEU A 1167 2.02 31.88 5.98
N GLY A 1168 1.26 31.97 4.89
CA GLY A 1168 1.73 31.56 3.56
C GLY A 1168 3.00 32.30 3.13
N SER A 1169 3.05 33.62 3.27
CA SER A 1169 4.25 34.42 2.98
C SER A 1169 5.40 34.09 3.93
N LYS A 1170 5.12 33.82 5.21
CA LYS A 1170 6.12 33.42 6.20
C LYS A 1170 6.77 32.08 5.84
N MET A 1171 5.98 31.07 5.47
CA MET A 1171 6.50 29.77 5.05
C MET A 1171 7.33 29.87 3.76
N GLU A 1172 6.95 30.76 2.85
CA GLU A 1172 7.74 31.07 1.65
C GLU A 1172 9.09 31.70 2.00
N LYS A 1173 9.12 32.67 2.92
CA LYS A 1173 10.37 33.25 3.43
C LYS A 1173 11.25 32.20 4.11
N ALA A 1174 10.67 31.33 4.92
CA ALA A 1174 11.38 30.23 5.59
C ALA A 1174 11.99 29.25 4.57
N SER A 1175 11.22 28.85 3.55
CA SER A 1175 11.70 28.00 2.45
C SER A 1175 12.86 28.67 1.70
N LEU A 1176 12.73 29.95 1.34
CA LEU A 1176 13.81 30.69 0.68
C LEU A 1176 15.06 30.82 1.54
N ALA A 1177 14.91 31.01 2.86
CA ALA A 1177 16.03 31.14 3.80
C ALA A 1177 16.86 29.85 3.91
N ILE A 1178 16.23 28.68 3.87
CA ILE A 1178 16.93 27.39 3.93
C ILE A 1178 17.45 26.92 2.55
N ARG A 1179 16.88 27.42 1.44
CA ARG A 1179 17.25 27.05 0.06
C ARG A 1179 18.50 27.76 -0.44
N ARG A 1180 19.65 27.40 0.11
CA ARG A 1180 20.95 27.96 -0.30
C ARG A 1180 22.09 26.95 -0.27
N ASP A 1181 23.19 27.34 -0.91
CA ASP A 1181 24.52 26.74 -0.76
C ASP A 1181 24.55 25.21 -0.97
N ILE A 1182 25.40 24.51 -0.21
CA ILE A 1182 25.64 23.07 -0.37
C ILE A 1182 24.39 22.19 -0.21
N VAL A 1183 23.36 22.65 0.49
CA VAL A 1183 22.14 21.89 0.76
C VAL A 1183 21.30 21.71 -0.51
N PHE A 1184 21.21 22.73 -1.36
CA PHE A 1184 20.42 22.73 -2.59
C PHE A 1184 21.27 22.89 -3.86
N THR A 1185 22.53 22.46 -3.79
CA THR A 1185 23.39 22.48 -4.98
C THR A 1185 22.84 21.56 -6.06
N ALA A 1186 22.79 22.05 -7.30
CA ALA A 1186 22.28 21.30 -8.45
C ALA A 1186 23.07 20.00 -8.69
N SER A 1187 22.34 18.92 -8.96
CA SER A 1187 22.92 17.60 -9.25
C SER A 1187 23.87 17.64 -10.46
N LEU A 1188 24.97 16.90 -10.36
CA LEU A 1188 25.95 16.69 -11.42
C LEU A 1188 25.43 15.85 -12.58
N TYR A 1189 24.27 15.19 -12.42
CA TYR A 1189 23.61 14.43 -13.49
C TYR A 1189 22.66 15.29 -14.34
N THR A 1190 22.23 16.44 -13.83
CA THR A 1190 21.25 17.33 -14.50
C THR A 1190 21.87 18.34 -15.46
N HIS A 1191 23.20 18.35 -15.55
CA HIS A 1191 24.03 19.19 -16.41
C HIS A 1191 25.06 18.31 -17.11
#